data_AF-L9Z2B7-F1
#
_entry.id   AF-L9Z2B7-F1
#
_cell.length_a   1.000
_cell.length_b   1.000
_cell.length_c   1.000
_cell.angle_alpha   90.00
_cell.angle_beta   90.00
_cell.angle_gamma   90.00
#
_symmetry.space_group_name_H-M   'P 1'
#
loop_
_entity.id
_entity.type
_entity.pdbx_description
1 polymer ?
#
loop_
_entity_poly.entity_id
_entity_poly.type
_entity_poly.pdbx_seq_one_letter_code
_entity_poly.pdbx_strand_id
1 'polypeptide(L)'
;MVSFRAIGESGIDRRAFVSLLGTTTGALALSRSSDAVTTTDSASGDGLESLSFYSTASQVSAAYGPLTDEEHVVAWASENAYVTSTDDGTDDADVVSYEDARIPLITQDGTVMGIGSAGFLSDERGGFTVGNEEFVLNAWEQLLGPEGTVLWDESHEQYWDLSRHDTFRRYADDNGYELRALEEFATDGTTLQFYSTASQVAPGGDVLTEAHLTADDDLEVLAWAEPTATNGDRTGSDAVEYGDAERIPLLTRDDRVVGIGAPLVEDDSDHEENRAFVRGVWDAVIDGGTVYWDESHDQYYDTDRFETFIADAEGDGYTVTAADDLRAVLEGASDGADETTAPDADAVVITTPATAFTDAELAALESFVADGGAVLLHDQSDYGGHNETGALNEIAARLDLGFRFNADQVADDTSGWDEHVFTTAAVDETYVPNESGSVGLADADGLVITTPQSTFDESELAALESFVADGGALFLFDQSDFGGNDRTGILNEIAERLDLAFRFNGGQVEDEVRNAGPVYEPVATEFSPAFDYFDGRDGIGIEFDRHGEYYGRITRVFDGDTVEVEFDTEYGHREIVRNVGVDTAETPPTAASPREWVGIPDDATVHLHDWGERAAAFALERLAPDGAAVDEGDLEGRHVKITFDEAEPIRGNYGRLLGYLHYDPDDFTADFDAGSFAVNYNRRIVADGYARVYSSGFAAHDEFAALEENALAAGRGVWSASDVDARTAIRNEPVEDLFVPSARSIRSARGRTGGRVRDERVAVSAAASAEQHLEGDGVAYDGDVPLVGVDERRRVALVGGLLIDERYEADEGFGADTSGYGNFPFLTNLLDCLSETDGDVILAGGQGQFNAAGSLSLEDCKYYRRYLEGVDERLRQINDLERTLPDESEPPRAVLLSAPAHELAVGDCLALREYRNAGGAVVLLGSAAADADHTRHLNRLAAQLGTDLRFNTDRVVDPDRNLADDPAVLETAAFNHSFPLFDAYEPSDRTDDADEAPGNSGHARGHRGNGPGNSGQTPGHGGSPPGNSGHTPGHHGGGK
;
A
#
# COMPACT_ATOMS: atom_id res chain seq x y z
N MET A 1 -30.72 1.48 44.26
CA MET A 1 -31.84 1.03 45.14
C MET A 1 -32.78 0.18 44.29
N VAL A 2 -33.29 -1.00 44.68
CA VAL A 2 -33.02 -1.92 45.81
C VAL A 2 -33.04 -3.33 45.20
N SER A 3 -31.90 -3.98 45.00
CA SER A 3 -31.19 -4.88 45.94
C SER A 3 -31.85 -6.25 46.17
N PHE A 4 -30.99 -7.28 46.26
CA PHE A 4 -31.22 -8.73 46.54
C PHE A 4 -31.65 -9.60 45.33
N ARG A 5 -31.09 -10.81 45.08
CA ARG A 5 -30.13 -11.64 45.86
C ARG A 5 -29.41 -12.71 44.99
N ALA A 6 -28.19 -13.09 45.37
CA ALA A 6 -27.44 -14.24 44.81
C ALA A 6 -27.55 -15.53 45.67
N ILE A 7 -26.69 -16.53 45.36
CA ILE A 7 -26.53 -17.91 45.92
C ILE A 7 -27.26 -18.98 45.07
N GLY A 8 -26.60 -20.05 44.59
CA GLY A 8 -25.19 -20.44 44.79
C GLY A 8 -24.74 -21.68 44.01
N GLU A 9 -23.51 -22.11 44.28
CA GLU A 9 -22.65 -22.97 43.44
C GLU A 9 -22.93 -24.49 43.53
N SER A 10 -22.43 -25.25 42.54
CA SER A 10 -21.74 -26.52 42.79
C SER A 10 -20.78 -26.86 41.63
N GLY A 11 -19.47 -26.67 41.82
CA GLY A 11 -18.43 -27.08 40.85
C GLY A 11 -17.85 -28.47 41.13
N ILE A 12 -16.91 -28.91 40.27
CA ILE A 12 -15.88 -29.97 40.38
C ILE A 12 -15.23 -30.07 38.98
N ASP A 13 -13.95 -30.33 38.75
CA ASP A 13 -12.68 -29.94 39.43
C ASP A 13 -11.57 -30.15 38.37
N ARG A 14 -10.72 -29.15 38.11
CA ARG A 14 -9.66 -29.22 37.08
C ARG A 14 -8.36 -29.77 37.68
N ARG A 15 -8.21 -31.09 37.82
CA ARG A 15 -6.90 -31.79 37.99
C ARG A 15 -7.00 -33.33 38.01
N ALA A 16 -6.75 -33.98 36.86
CA ALA A 16 -6.07 -35.29 36.76
C ALA A 16 -6.04 -35.83 35.31
N PHE A 17 -4.91 -35.71 34.60
CA PHE A 17 -4.17 -36.86 34.05
C PHE A 17 -2.87 -36.45 33.36
N VAL A 18 -1.73 -36.92 33.88
CA VAL A 18 -0.46 -37.04 33.14
C VAL A 18 0.17 -38.39 33.54
N SER A 19 0.84 -39.04 32.58
CA SER A 19 1.59 -40.31 32.70
C SER A 19 0.78 -41.61 32.57
N LEU A 20 0.95 -42.30 31.44
CA LEU A 20 2.04 -43.29 31.33
C LEU A 20 2.45 -43.57 29.86
N LEU A 21 3.76 -43.75 29.64
CA LEU A 21 4.44 -43.96 28.35
C LEU A 21 4.25 -45.36 27.74
N GLY A 22 4.44 -45.47 26.41
CA GLY A 22 4.34 -46.73 25.65
C GLY A 22 5.06 -46.79 24.29
N THR A 23 6.20 -46.11 24.16
CA THR A 23 7.23 -46.21 23.09
C THR A 23 7.01 -47.15 21.87
N THR A 24 7.04 -46.59 20.65
CA THR A 24 7.81 -47.13 19.51
C THR A 24 8.30 -45.99 18.61
N THR A 25 9.61 -45.96 18.35
CA THR A 25 10.29 -44.97 17.49
C THR A 25 10.21 -45.37 16.02
N GLY A 26 10.02 -44.39 15.13
CA GLY A 26 10.13 -44.56 13.68
C GLY A 26 9.99 -43.20 12.99
N ALA A 27 11.08 -42.66 12.46
CA ALA A 27 11.11 -41.36 11.80
C ALA A 27 10.63 -41.48 10.34
N LEU A 28 9.91 -40.46 9.86
CA LEU A 28 9.83 -39.99 8.47
C LEU A 28 9.19 -38.59 8.47
N ALA A 29 9.46 -37.81 7.42
CA ALA A 29 9.35 -36.35 7.44
C ALA A 29 8.12 -35.79 6.68
N LEU A 30 7.83 -34.51 6.97
CA LEU A 30 7.22 -33.49 6.12
C LEU A 30 5.98 -33.84 5.27
N SER A 31 4.84 -33.30 5.69
CA SER A 31 3.91 -32.52 4.85
C SER A 31 2.94 -31.79 5.80
N ARG A 32 2.83 -30.46 5.70
CA ARG A 32 1.79 -29.67 6.37
C ARG A 32 0.73 -29.34 5.30
N SER A 33 -0.51 -29.82 5.46
CA SER A 33 -1.66 -29.18 4.80
C SER A 33 -2.08 -27.96 5.60
N SER A 34 -2.49 -26.92 4.89
CA SER A 34 -3.36 -25.87 5.42
C SER A 34 -4.71 -26.50 5.79
N ASP A 35 -5.17 -26.23 7.01
CA ASP A 35 -6.49 -26.68 7.50
C ASP A 35 -7.10 -25.54 8.31
N ALA A 36 -8.37 -25.22 8.04
CA ALA A 36 -9.04 -24.03 8.53
C ALA A 36 -9.19 -24.01 10.07
N VAL A 37 -8.94 -22.85 10.68
CA VAL A 37 -9.15 -22.64 12.12
C VAL A 37 -10.64 -22.48 12.41
N THR A 38 -11.20 -23.37 13.23
CA THR A 38 -12.57 -23.26 13.74
C THR A 38 -12.66 -22.19 14.83
N THR A 39 -13.60 -21.26 14.68
CA THR A 39 -13.83 -20.13 15.58
C THR A 39 -14.30 -20.52 16.99
N THR A 40 -13.64 -19.94 18.01
CA THR A 40 -14.21 -19.74 19.36
C THR A 40 -13.62 -18.49 20.04
N ASP A 41 -14.27 -17.35 19.81
CA ASP A 41 -14.61 -16.31 20.81
C ASP A 41 -13.56 -16.00 21.91
N SER A 42 -12.54 -15.19 21.58
CA SER A 42 -12.02 -14.12 22.47
C SER A 42 -10.99 -13.25 21.74
N ALA A 43 -11.25 -11.95 21.60
CA ALA A 43 -10.23 -10.97 21.23
C ALA A 43 -9.21 -10.80 22.37
N SER A 44 -7.95 -11.20 22.13
CA SER A 44 -6.71 -10.67 22.74
C SER A 44 -5.51 -11.57 22.42
N GLY A 45 -4.54 -11.07 21.64
CA GLY A 45 -3.13 -11.49 21.72
C GLY A 45 -2.71 -12.79 21.04
N ASP A 46 -2.86 -12.88 19.72
CA ASP A 46 -1.86 -13.54 18.87
C ASP A 46 -0.93 -12.42 18.32
N GLY A 47 0.37 -12.70 18.17
CA GLY A 47 1.38 -11.70 17.79
C GLY A 47 1.42 -11.42 16.28
N LEU A 48 2.19 -10.41 15.87
CA LEU A 48 2.40 -10.05 14.46
C LEU A 48 2.99 -11.24 13.67
N GLU A 49 2.23 -11.74 12.70
CA GLU A 49 2.63 -12.90 11.88
C GLU A 49 3.40 -12.52 10.60
N SER A 50 3.30 -11.26 10.16
CA SER A 50 3.87 -10.77 8.91
C SER A 50 4.16 -9.27 8.92
N LEU A 51 5.02 -8.79 8.02
CA LEU A 51 5.28 -7.36 7.76
C LEU A 51 5.42 -7.13 6.25
N SER A 52 4.93 -5.99 5.73
CA SER A 52 4.95 -5.66 4.29
C SER A 52 6.00 -4.60 3.96
N PHE A 53 6.71 -4.76 2.83
CA PHE A 53 7.86 -3.91 2.48
C PHE A 53 7.77 -3.40 1.03
N TYR A 54 7.14 -2.25 0.82
CA TYR A 54 7.01 -1.66 -0.51
C TYR A 54 8.34 -1.15 -1.06
N SER A 55 8.73 -1.61 -2.27
CA SER A 55 9.93 -1.16 -3.00
C SER A 55 11.22 -1.25 -2.17
N THR A 56 11.40 -2.36 -1.47
CA THR A 56 12.39 -2.47 -0.40
C THR A 56 13.80 -2.78 -0.89
N ALA A 57 14.78 -2.11 -0.30
CA ALA A 57 16.17 -2.54 -0.24
C ALA A 57 16.34 -3.67 0.79
N SER A 58 17.42 -4.44 0.64
CA SER A 58 17.92 -5.35 1.70
C SER A 58 19.06 -4.70 2.47
N GLN A 59 19.40 -5.17 3.68
CA GLN A 59 20.64 -4.73 4.34
C GLN A 59 21.81 -5.68 4.07
N VAL A 60 23.04 -5.14 4.13
CA VAL A 60 24.33 -5.80 3.94
C VAL A 60 25.26 -5.44 5.10
N SER A 61 26.38 -6.16 5.24
CA SER A 61 27.35 -5.86 6.30
C SER A 61 28.13 -4.57 6.02
N ALA A 62 28.71 -3.96 7.06
CA ALA A 62 29.63 -2.82 6.97
C ALA A 62 30.84 -3.00 6.01
N ALA A 63 31.11 -4.23 5.56
CA ALA A 63 32.14 -4.55 4.57
C ALA A 63 31.60 -4.69 3.13
N TYR A 64 30.36 -4.27 2.86
CA TYR A 64 29.64 -4.40 1.57
C TYR A 64 29.63 -5.84 1.05
N GLY A 65 29.27 -6.77 1.92
CA GLY A 65 29.01 -8.17 1.60
C GLY A 65 27.85 -8.73 2.44
N PRO A 66 27.37 -9.97 2.17
CA PRO A 66 26.15 -10.49 2.79
C PRO A 66 26.17 -10.42 4.32
N LEU A 67 25.15 -9.77 4.90
CA LEU A 67 24.99 -9.70 6.35
C LEU A 67 24.52 -11.06 6.85
N THR A 68 25.46 -11.82 7.42
CA THR A 68 25.26 -13.19 7.89
C THR A 68 25.29 -13.30 9.41
N ASP A 69 25.48 -12.17 10.10
CA ASP A 69 25.42 -12.13 11.56
C ASP A 69 23.99 -11.84 12.01
N GLU A 70 23.29 -12.91 12.40
CA GLU A 70 21.87 -12.88 12.74
C GLU A 70 21.59 -12.11 14.05
N GLU A 71 22.62 -11.72 14.82
CA GLU A 71 22.43 -10.93 16.05
C GLU A 71 21.99 -9.48 15.78
N HIS A 72 22.21 -8.98 14.55
CA HIS A 72 21.80 -7.65 14.10
C HIS A 72 20.55 -7.65 13.21
N VAL A 73 19.97 -8.80 12.88
CA VAL A 73 18.82 -8.89 11.96
C VAL A 73 17.53 -9.12 12.73
N VAL A 74 16.54 -8.27 12.48
CA VAL A 74 15.21 -8.29 13.12
C VAL A 74 14.23 -9.10 12.27
N ALA A 75 14.24 -8.90 10.94
CA ALA A 75 13.35 -9.57 9.99
C ALA A 75 14.07 -9.95 8.67
N TRP A 76 13.66 -11.07 8.07
CA TRP A 76 14.13 -11.55 6.77
C TRP A 76 13.00 -11.65 5.75
N ALA A 77 13.34 -11.49 4.48
CA ALA A 77 12.48 -11.88 3.36
C ALA A 77 12.26 -13.41 3.32
N SER A 78 11.30 -13.88 2.52
CA SER A 78 11.03 -15.31 2.39
C SER A 78 12.17 -16.05 1.65
N GLU A 79 12.28 -17.38 1.85
CA GLU A 79 13.24 -18.24 1.13
C GLU A 79 13.14 -18.19 -0.42
N ASN A 80 12.07 -17.61 -0.99
CA ASN A 80 11.89 -17.46 -2.44
C ASN A 80 12.22 -16.04 -2.95
N ALA A 81 12.44 -15.08 -2.05
CA ALA A 81 12.77 -13.72 -2.42
C ALA A 81 14.19 -13.63 -3.01
N TYR A 82 14.41 -12.68 -3.91
CA TYR A 82 15.71 -12.42 -4.52
C TYR A 82 15.97 -10.91 -4.64
N VAL A 83 17.25 -10.54 -4.69
CA VAL A 83 17.66 -9.14 -4.96
C VAL A 83 17.85 -8.98 -6.47
N THR A 84 17.28 -7.92 -7.03
CA THR A 84 17.37 -7.56 -8.46
C THR A 84 17.95 -6.15 -8.65
N SER A 85 18.53 -5.93 -9.82
CA SER A 85 19.06 -4.65 -10.31
C SER A 85 18.50 -4.41 -11.71
N THR A 86 18.13 -3.17 -12.01
CA THR A 86 17.58 -2.79 -13.33
C THR A 86 18.44 -1.72 -14.01
N ASP A 87 18.46 -1.78 -15.34
CA ASP A 87 19.35 -1.06 -16.28
C ASP A 87 19.21 0.50 -16.26
N ASP A 88 18.44 1.06 -15.31
CA ASP A 88 17.96 2.44 -15.28
C ASP A 88 18.33 3.25 -14.02
N GLY A 89 19.07 2.69 -13.07
CA GLY A 89 19.59 3.45 -11.90
C GLY A 89 20.80 2.85 -11.19
N THR A 90 20.77 1.54 -10.90
CA THR A 90 21.73 0.87 -10.03
C THR A 90 22.97 0.36 -10.78
N ASP A 91 24.18 0.47 -10.21
CA ASP A 91 25.35 -0.26 -10.73
C ASP A 91 25.34 -1.70 -10.15
N ASP A 92 25.24 -2.71 -11.03
CA ASP A 92 25.36 -4.14 -10.70
C ASP A 92 26.59 -4.46 -9.81
N ALA A 93 27.65 -3.64 -9.87
CA ALA A 93 28.86 -3.81 -9.07
C ALA A 93 28.67 -3.53 -7.57
N ASP A 94 27.69 -2.70 -7.22
CA ASP A 94 27.43 -2.25 -5.84
C ASP A 94 26.26 -3.01 -5.17
N VAL A 95 25.59 -3.89 -5.92
CA VAL A 95 24.51 -4.76 -5.39
C VAL A 95 25.04 -6.09 -4.86
N VAL A 96 24.74 -6.39 -3.60
CA VAL A 96 25.05 -7.67 -2.96
C VAL A 96 23.91 -8.67 -3.21
N SER A 97 24.26 -9.84 -3.76
CA SER A 97 23.32 -10.97 -3.92
C SER A 97 23.42 -11.99 -2.77
N TYR A 98 22.29 -12.64 -2.48
CA TYR A 98 22.07 -13.56 -1.36
C TYR A 98 21.80 -15.00 -1.85
N GLU A 99 22.73 -15.59 -2.62
CA GLU A 99 22.53 -16.92 -3.23
C GLU A 99 22.39 -18.09 -2.23
N ASP A 100 23.07 -18.02 -1.08
CA ASP A 100 23.20 -19.10 -0.07
C ASP A 100 22.81 -18.61 1.36
N ALA A 101 22.15 -17.45 1.49
CA ALA A 101 21.82 -16.82 2.76
C ALA A 101 20.45 -16.11 2.71
N ARG A 102 19.80 -15.91 3.86
CA ARG A 102 18.53 -15.19 3.95
C ARG A 102 18.75 -13.69 3.77
N ILE A 103 17.85 -13.01 3.07
CA ILE A 103 17.89 -11.56 2.79
C ILE A 103 17.37 -10.79 4.01
N PRO A 104 18.17 -9.94 4.68
CA PRO A 104 17.69 -9.06 5.75
C PRO A 104 16.83 -7.93 5.18
N LEU A 105 15.74 -7.60 5.87
CA LEU A 105 14.85 -6.47 5.54
C LEU A 105 14.75 -5.41 6.67
N ILE A 106 14.96 -5.83 7.92
CA ILE A 106 15.11 -4.94 9.07
C ILE A 106 16.33 -5.38 9.88
N THR A 107 17.14 -4.41 10.28
CA THR A 107 18.34 -4.60 11.10
C THR A 107 18.39 -3.62 12.27
N GLN A 108 19.13 -3.96 13.32
CA GLN A 108 19.36 -3.10 14.47
C GLN A 108 20.79 -3.23 14.99
N ASP A 109 21.36 -2.09 15.36
CA ASP A 109 22.61 -2.02 16.11
C ASP A 109 22.50 -0.92 17.19
N GLY A 110 22.61 -1.32 18.46
CA GLY A 110 22.32 -0.43 19.59
C GLY A 110 20.89 0.13 19.56
N THR A 111 20.79 1.46 19.56
CA THR A 111 19.53 2.23 19.43
C THR A 111 19.20 2.62 17.99
N VAL A 112 20.00 2.18 17.01
CA VAL A 112 19.79 2.49 15.58
C VAL A 112 19.12 1.31 14.88
N MET A 113 18.00 1.56 14.20
CA MET A 113 17.25 0.57 13.42
C MET A 113 17.24 0.99 11.94
N GLY A 114 17.59 0.04 11.06
CA GLY A 114 17.49 0.21 9.61
C GLY A 114 16.35 -0.63 9.04
N ILE A 115 15.42 0.02 8.32
CA ILE A 115 14.26 -0.58 7.66
C ILE A 115 14.41 -0.37 6.15
N GLY A 116 14.28 -1.42 5.35
CA GLY A 116 14.58 -1.36 3.92
C GLY A 116 13.54 -0.65 3.03
N SER A 117 12.45 -0.14 3.60
CA SER A 117 11.32 0.44 2.85
C SER A 117 10.88 1.77 3.44
N ALA A 118 11.05 2.86 2.69
CA ALA A 118 10.61 4.19 3.08
C ALA A 118 9.09 4.39 3.01
N GLY A 119 8.38 3.50 2.30
CA GLY A 119 6.92 3.44 2.32
C GLY A 119 6.32 2.72 3.54
N PHE A 120 7.13 2.13 4.43
CA PHE A 120 6.74 1.15 5.45
C PHE A 120 5.69 1.64 6.46
N LEU A 121 5.51 2.95 6.62
CA LEU A 121 4.48 3.58 7.48
C LEU A 121 3.58 4.57 6.73
N SER A 122 3.72 4.70 5.42
CA SER A 122 3.05 5.74 4.63
C SER A 122 1.55 5.51 4.49
N ASP A 123 0.77 6.57 4.32
CA ASP A 123 -0.69 6.50 4.19
C ASP A 123 -1.16 5.67 2.98
N GLU A 124 -0.34 5.56 1.93
CA GLU A 124 -0.62 4.76 0.73
C GLU A 124 -0.07 3.32 0.79
N ARG A 125 1.06 3.08 1.48
CA ARG A 125 1.85 1.82 1.39
C ARG A 125 2.31 1.25 2.73
N GLY A 126 1.86 1.82 3.84
CA GLY A 126 2.35 1.54 5.19
C GLY A 126 2.04 0.17 5.77
N GLY A 127 1.59 -0.81 4.98
CA GLY A 127 1.39 -2.18 5.44
C GLY A 127 0.45 -2.35 6.64
N PHE A 128 -0.46 -1.40 6.90
CA PHE A 128 -1.33 -1.40 8.08
C PHE A 128 -2.23 -2.64 8.21
N THR A 129 -2.44 -3.38 7.12
CA THR A 129 -3.16 -4.67 7.12
C THR A 129 -2.38 -5.82 7.77
N VAL A 130 -1.09 -5.64 8.02
CA VAL A 130 -0.20 -6.62 8.64
C VAL A 130 0.52 -6.09 9.90
N GLY A 131 0.17 -4.90 10.38
CA GLY A 131 0.66 -4.37 11.65
C GLY A 131 2.08 -3.77 11.61
N ASN A 132 2.50 -3.20 10.48
CA ASN A 132 3.76 -2.45 10.38
C ASN A 132 3.85 -1.30 11.42
N GLU A 133 2.74 -0.59 11.63
CA GLU A 133 2.57 0.45 12.63
C GLU A 133 2.66 -0.10 14.06
N GLU A 134 2.14 -1.30 14.30
CA GLU A 134 2.20 -1.97 15.60
C GLU A 134 3.63 -2.39 15.94
N PHE A 135 4.35 -2.93 14.95
CA PHE A 135 5.77 -3.25 15.04
C PHE A 135 6.60 -2.00 15.40
N VAL A 136 6.37 -0.87 14.73
CA VAL A 136 7.13 0.36 15.01
C VAL A 136 6.83 0.89 16.42
N LEU A 137 5.57 0.88 16.87
CA LEU A 137 5.26 1.29 18.25
C LEU A 137 5.84 0.33 19.30
N ASN A 138 5.93 -0.98 19.02
CA ASN A 138 6.61 -1.93 19.91
C ASN A 138 8.13 -1.69 19.94
N ALA A 139 8.74 -1.33 18.80
CA ALA A 139 10.15 -0.95 18.74
C ALA A 139 10.40 0.36 19.51
N TRP A 140 9.54 1.36 19.34
CA TRP A 140 9.57 2.64 20.05
C TRP A 140 9.42 2.46 21.57
N GLU A 141 8.48 1.63 22.03
CA GLU A 141 8.27 1.39 23.47
C GLU A 141 9.51 0.78 24.15
N GLN A 142 10.34 0.05 23.40
CA GLN A 142 11.57 -0.58 23.88
C GLN A 142 12.82 0.31 23.72
N LEU A 143 12.85 1.18 22.70
CA LEU A 143 14.00 2.02 22.37
C LEU A 143 13.92 3.43 22.96
N LEU A 144 12.74 4.07 22.88
CA LEU A 144 12.44 5.39 23.44
C LEU A 144 11.91 5.29 24.87
N GLY A 145 11.12 4.24 25.14
CA GLY A 145 10.24 4.18 26.30
C GLY A 145 8.85 4.75 25.99
N PRO A 146 7.96 4.86 26.99
CA PRO A 146 6.61 5.37 26.81
C PRO A 146 6.58 6.91 26.75
N GLU A 147 5.67 7.44 25.93
CA GLU A 147 5.38 8.90 25.82
C GLU A 147 6.57 9.76 25.33
N GLY A 148 7.26 9.31 24.27
CA GLY A 148 8.44 9.99 23.70
C GLY A 148 8.16 10.95 22.54
N THR A 149 9.06 11.92 22.33
CA THR A 149 9.04 12.84 21.18
C THR A 149 9.90 12.28 20.04
N VAL A 150 9.32 12.16 18.84
CA VAL A 150 10.01 11.68 17.64
C VAL A 150 10.04 12.79 16.59
N LEU A 151 11.24 13.17 16.17
CA LEU A 151 11.43 14.08 15.05
C LEU A 151 11.46 13.31 13.73
N TRP A 152 10.83 13.87 12.71
CA TRP A 152 10.89 13.40 11.32
C TRP A 152 11.71 14.41 10.53
N ASP A 153 12.89 14.00 10.03
CA ASP A 153 13.75 14.87 9.23
C ASP A 153 12.99 15.38 8.00
N GLU A 154 12.99 16.70 7.77
CA GLU A 154 12.49 17.33 6.54
C GLU A 154 13.48 18.34 5.96
N SER A 155 14.51 18.76 6.72
CA SER A 155 15.55 19.69 6.27
C SER A 155 16.38 19.17 5.09
N HIS A 156 16.40 17.84 4.89
CA HIS A 156 17.06 17.17 3.76
C HIS A 156 16.15 16.89 2.56
N GLU A 157 15.03 17.62 2.44
CA GLU A 157 14.01 17.51 1.37
C GLU A 157 13.48 16.08 1.19
N GLN A 158 13.23 15.35 2.29
CA GLN A 158 12.78 13.95 2.27
C GLN A 158 11.62 13.71 1.30
N TYR A 159 11.73 12.70 0.42
CA TYR A 159 10.59 12.34 -0.45
C TYR A 159 9.43 11.75 0.37
N TRP A 160 9.75 11.04 1.45
CA TRP A 160 8.80 10.48 2.41
C TRP A 160 8.74 11.37 3.66
N ASP A 161 8.32 12.62 3.46
CA ASP A 161 8.04 13.61 4.50
C ASP A 161 6.89 13.18 5.45
N LEU A 162 6.70 13.91 6.56
CA LEU A 162 5.69 13.60 7.58
C LEU A 162 4.26 13.79 7.05
N SER A 163 4.06 14.58 5.99
CA SER A 163 2.73 14.81 5.40
C SER A 163 2.14 13.58 4.70
N ARG A 164 2.99 12.60 4.35
CA ARG A 164 2.59 11.29 3.79
C ARG A 164 2.34 10.20 4.84
N HIS A 165 2.38 10.57 6.11
CA HIS A 165 2.31 9.67 7.25
C HIS A 165 1.25 10.14 8.26
N ASP A 166 0.23 10.91 7.84
CA ASP A 166 -0.72 11.52 8.77
C ASP A 166 -1.56 10.49 9.53
N THR A 167 -1.86 9.34 8.92
CA THR A 167 -2.55 8.22 9.55
C THR A 167 -1.68 7.63 10.67
N PHE A 168 -0.40 7.36 10.38
CA PHE A 168 0.56 6.87 11.37
C PHE A 168 0.82 7.91 12.47
N ARG A 169 0.93 9.19 12.11
CA ARG A 169 1.13 10.33 13.01
C ARG A 169 -0.01 10.45 14.03
N ARG A 170 -1.26 10.32 13.59
CA ARG A 170 -2.44 10.28 14.48
C ARG A 170 -2.44 9.04 15.37
N TYR A 171 -2.17 7.87 14.81
CA TYR A 171 -2.08 6.62 15.55
C TYR A 171 -0.98 6.65 16.64
N ALA A 172 0.16 7.26 16.36
CA ALA A 172 1.25 7.45 17.29
C ALA A 172 0.89 8.43 18.43
N ASP A 173 0.25 9.56 18.11
CA ASP A 173 -0.24 10.57 19.08
C ASP A 173 -1.27 9.96 20.06
N ASP A 174 -2.23 9.18 19.56
CA ASP A 174 -3.20 8.45 20.39
C ASP A 174 -2.54 7.33 21.24
N ASN A 175 -1.38 6.82 20.83
CA ASN A 175 -0.53 5.92 21.62
C ASN A 175 0.49 6.67 22.51
N GLY A 176 0.46 8.00 22.53
CA GLY A 176 1.26 8.86 23.41
C GLY A 176 2.57 9.40 22.84
N TYR A 177 2.92 9.10 21.58
CA TYR A 177 4.15 9.58 20.94
C TYR A 177 3.90 10.84 20.13
N GLU A 178 4.66 11.90 20.40
CA GLU A 178 4.53 13.16 19.65
C GLU A 178 5.48 13.17 18.45
N LEU A 179 4.91 13.20 17.23
CA LEU A 179 5.67 13.36 15.99
C LEU A 179 5.68 14.81 15.52
N ARG A 180 6.87 15.35 15.23
CA ARG A 180 7.07 16.69 14.68
C ARG A 180 8.04 16.65 13.50
N ALA A 181 7.85 17.53 12.51
CA ALA A 181 8.83 17.73 11.44
C ALA A 181 10.05 18.50 11.97
N LEU A 182 11.24 18.12 11.52
CA LEU A 182 12.50 18.82 11.73
C LEU A 182 12.82 19.58 10.43
N GLU A 183 12.31 20.80 10.32
CA GLU A 183 12.45 21.66 9.13
C GLU A 183 13.89 22.18 8.94
N GLU A 184 14.67 22.28 10.03
CA GLU A 184 16.07 22.74 10.03
C GLU A 184 16.91 21.90 11.00
N PHE A 185 18.04 21.38 10.52
CA PHE A 185 18.98 20.59 11.31
C PHE A 185 19.93 21.51 12.08
N ALA A 186 19.41 22.25 13.07
CA ALA A 186 20.22 23.19 13.85
C ALA A 186 21.31 22.44 14.66
N THR A 187 22.58 22.64 14.29
CA THR A 187 23.74 21.92 14.87
C THR A 187 24.45 22.66 15.99
N ASP A 188 24.33 23.99 16.02
CA ASP A 188 24.87 24.86 17.06
C ASP A 188 23.73 25.61 17.77
N GLY A 189 23.93 25.95 19.05
CA GLY A 189 23.00 26.79 19.82
C GLY A 189 22.95 28.23 19.33
N THR A 190 22.28 29.12 20.05
CA THR A 190 22.11 30.50 19.59
C THR A 190 23.48 31.19 19.44
N THR A 191 23.75 31.77 18.26
CA THR A 191 24.98 32.54 18.04
C THR A 191 24.69 34.03 17.87
N LEU A 192 25.56 34.88 18.41
CA LEU A 192 25.49 36.33 18.26
C LEU A 192 26.67 36.83 17.43
N GLN A 193 26.41 37.75 16.50
CA GLN A 193 27.44 38.40 15.67
C GLN A 193 27.85 39.75 16.24
N PHE A 194 29.14 39.95 16.44
CA PHE A 194 29.72 41.19 16.95
C PHE A 194 30.49 41.93 15.86
N TYR A 195 30.05 43.14 15.52
CA TYR A 195 30.72 44.03 14.57
C TYR A 195 31.57 45.07 15.31
N SER A 196 32.90 45.05 15.09
CA SER A 196 33.86 46.01 15.67
C SER A 196 33.67 46.24 17.18
N THR A 197 33.53 45.16 17.96
CA THR A 197 33.25 45.24 19.40
C THR A 197 34.48 45.62 20.23
N ALA A 198 34.25 46.48 21.22
CA ALA A 198 35.09 46.63 22.41
C ALA A 198 34.82 45.48 23.40
N SER A 199 35.74 45.26 24.34
CA SER A 199 35.51 44.43 25.53
C SER A 199 35.12 45.28 26.74
N GLN A 200 34.78 44.63 27.85
CA GLN A 200 34.47 45.29 29.12
C GLN A 200 35.52 44.97 30.19
N VAL A 201 35.69 45.82 31.19
CA VAL A 201 36.69 45.71 32.26
C VAL A 201 36.09 46.08 33.62
N ALA A 202 36.76 45.71 34.72
CA ALA A 202 36.30 46.04 36.06
C ALA A 202 36.47 47.54 36.38
N PRO A 203 35.75 48.12 37.36
CA PRO A 203 35.72 49.57 37.61
C PRO A 203 37.06 50.17 38.07
N GLY A 204 38.01 49.32 38.45
CA GLY A 204 39.39 49.71 38.77
C GLY A 204 40.31 49.91 37.55
N GLY A 205 39.89 49.52 36.34
CA GLY A 205 40.76 49.45 35.16
C GLY A 205 41.64 48.20 35.09
N ASP A 206 41.20 47.10 35.72
CA ASP A 206 41.78 45.76 35.63
C ASP A 206 40.76 44.82 34.94
N VAL A 207 41.20 43.64 34.46
CA VAL A 207 40.34 42.65 33.78
C VAL A 207 39.10 42.22 34.61
N LEU A 208 37.95 42.08 33.95
CA LEU A 208 36.68 41.67 34.57
C LEU A 208 36.63 40.13 34.71
N THR A 209 37.19 39.62 35.81
CA THR A 209 37.17 38.18 36.12
C THR A 209 35.84 37.68 36.70
N GLU A 210 35.56 36.37 36.59
CA GLU A 210 34.45 35.68 37.28
C GLU A 210 34.41 35.93 38.81
N ALA A 211 35.54 36.26 39.43
CA ALA A 211 35.60 36.58 40.86
C ALA A 211 34.95 37.94 41.20
N HIS A 212 34.74 38.81 40.22
CA HIS A 212 33.90 40.01 40.36
C HIS A 212 32.41 39.65 40.28
N LEU A 213 32.02 38.85 39.29
CA LEU A 213 30.64 38.34 39.13
C LEU A 213 30.19 37.53 40.36
N THR A 214 31.09 36.75 40.97
CA THR A 214 30.79 36.01 42.22
C THR A 214 30.76 36.91 43.47
N ALA A 215 31.17 38.18 43.37
CA ALA A 215 31.23 39.11 44.49
C ALA A 215 30.08 40.14 44.49
N ASP A 216 29.34 40.23 43.39
CA ASP A 216 28.24 41.16 43.17
C ASP A 216 27.08 40.42 42.50
N ASP A 217 26.03 40.11 43.28
CA ASP A 217 24.93 39.25 42.83
C ASP A 217 24.07 39.91 41.72
N ASP A 218 24.23 41.22 41.49
CA ASP A 218 23.49 42.01 40.49
C ASP A 218 24.27 42.15 39.15
N LEU A 219 25.52 41.64 39.07
CA LEU A 219 26.44 41.79 37.92
C LEU A 219 26.65 40.47 37.14
N GLU A 220 26.27 40.46 35.86
CA GLU A 220 26.25 39.26 35.00
C GLU A 220 26.86 39.55 33.61
N VAL A 221 27.59 38.59 33.02
CA VAL A 221 28.09 38.70 31.63
C VAL A 221 27.24 37.80 30.73
N LEU A 222 26.41 38.42 29.89
CA LEU A 222 25.44 37.73 29.03
C LEU A 222 26.06 37.20 27.72
N ALA A 223 27.20 37.76 27.29
CA ALA A 223 27.95 37.26 26.14
C ALA A 223 29.46 37.41 26.35
N TRP A 224 30.19 36.34 26.05
CA TRP A 224 31.65 36.27 26.06
C TRP A 224 32.16 36.07 24.64
N ALA A 225 33.40 36.49 24.36
CA ALA A 225 34.07 36.08 23.14
C ALA A 225 34.51 34.61 23.20
N GLU A 226 34.65 33.98 22.04
CA GLU A 226 35.18 32.62 21.91
C GLU A 226 36.62 32.51 22.46
N PRO A 227 37.08 31.32 22.89
CA PRO A 227 38.46 31.10 23.35
C PRO A 227 39.55 31.36 22.29
N THR A 228 39.16 31.52 21.02
CA THR A 228 40.00 31.92 19.88
C THR A 228 40.20 33.43 19.77
N ALA A 229 39.29 34.22 20.33
CA ALA A 229 39.32 35.67 20.26
C ALA A 229 40.47 36.28 21.07
N THR A 230 40.97 37.42 20.61
CA THR A 230 41.98 38.23 21.28
C THR A 230 41.56 39.70 21.28
N ASN A 231 42.02 40.48 22.26
CA ASN A 231 41.79 41.91 22.28
C ASN A 231 43.12 42.69 22.20
N GLY A 232 43.08 43.95 21.76
CA GLY A 232 44.27 44.80 21.76
C GLY A 232 44.02 46.27 21.43
N ASP A 233 44.92 47.12 21.93
CA ASP A 233 44.99 48.55 21.61
C ASP A 233 45.43 48.77 20.15
N ARG A 234 44.58 49.41 19.34
CA ARG A 234 44.88 49.78 17.95
C ARG A 234 45.07 51.30 17.74
N THR A 235 44.87 52.14 18.76
CA THR A 235 44.99 53.61 18.63
C THR A 235 46.15 54.25 19.42
N GLY A 236 46.71 53.55 20.40
CA GLY A 236 47.67 54.08 21.38
C GLY A 236 46.99 54.61 22.66
N SER A 237 45.86 54.03 23.05
CA SER A 237 45.12 54.30 24.29
C SER A 237 45.75 53.54 25.49
N ASP A 238 45.27 53.76 26.72
CA ASP A 238 45.68 52.96 27.89
C ASP A 238 44.72 51.76 28.07
N ALA A 239 44.52 50.95 27.02
CA ALA A 239 43.64 49.78 27.03
C ALA A 239 44.15 48.63 27.92
N VAL A 240 43.22 47.77 28.37
CA VAL A 240 43.54 46.56 29.15
C VAL A 240 43.59 45.34 28.22
N GLU A 241 44.73 44.67 28.11
CA GLU A 241 44.85 43.38 27.41
C GLU A 241 44.40 42.22 28.32
N TYR A 242 43.52 41.36 27.83
CA TYR A 242 43.17 40.07 28.43
C TYR A 242 44.21 39.01 28.07
N GLY A 243 44.61 38.16 29.02
CA GLY A 243 45.56 37.07 28.75
C GLY A 243 44.89 35.80 28.23
N ASP A 244 45.65 34.92 27.56
CA ASP A 244 45.22 33.62 26.97
C ASP A 244 44.42 32.65 27.90
N ALA A 245 44.27 32.97 29.18
CA ALA A 245 43.59 32.16 30.20
C ALA A 245 42.38 32.90 30.84
N GLU A 246 42.04 34.08 30.34
CA GLU A 246 40.97 34.95 30.81
C GLU A 246 39.95 35.12 29.68
N ARG A 247 38.65 34.98 29.97
CA ARG A 247 37.60 35.18 28.97
C ARG A 247 37.36 36.68 28.76
N ILE A 248 37.09 37.07 27.52
CA ILE A 248 36.83 38.47 27.14
C ILE A 248 35.30 38.71 27.20
N PRO A 249 34.79 39.57 28.10
CA PRO A 249 33.37 39.89 28.16
C PRO A 249 32.99 40.91 27.08
N LEU A 250 31.88 40.67 26.39
CA LEU A 250 31.37 41.50 25.29
C LEU A 250 30.06 42.22 25.66
N LEU A 251 29.25 41.60 26.52
CA LEU A 251 27.95 42.11 26.95
C LEU A 251 27.74 41.82 28.44
N THR A 252 27.50 42.85 29.23
CA THR A 252 27.36 42.78 30.70
C THR A 252 26.10 43.49 31.16
N ARG A 253 25.41 42.93 32.14
CA ARG A 253 24.26 43.48 32.85
C ARG A 253 24.63 43.80 34.29
N ASP A 254 24.13 44.93 34.80
CA ASP A 254 24.20 45.35 36.20
C ASP A 254 22.83 45.89 36.63
N ASP A 255 22.05 45.07 37.34
CA ASP A 255 20.59 45.24 37.62
C ASP A 255 19.76 45.60 36.36
N ARG A 256 19.56 46.90 36.10
CA ARG A 256 18.79 47.48 34.99
C ARG A 256 19.65 48.18 33.94
N VAL A 257 20.97 48.14 34.08
CA VAL A 257 21.90 48.80 33.17
C VAL A 257 22.65 47.75 32.36
N VAL A 258 22.50 47.79 31.05
CA VAL A 258 23.12 46.85 30.11
C VAL A 258 24.21 47.58 29.34
N GLY A 259 25.42 47.04 29.37
CA GLY A 259 26.53 47.48 28.53
C GLY A 259 26.78 46.49 27.41
N ILE A 260 26.82 46.99 26.18
CA ILE A 260 27.05 46.22 24.95
C ILE A 260 28.30 46.79 24.28
N GLY A 261 29.33 45.97 24.06
CA GLY A 261 30.60 46.43 23.47
C GLY A 261 30.54 46.84 21.99
N ALA A 262 29.38 46.70 21.36
CA ALA A 262 29.14 46.97 19.95
C ALA A 262 27.79 47.69 19.72
N PRO A 263 27.62 48.35 18.56
CA PRO A 263 26.32 48.71 17.99
C PRO A 263 25.57 47.45 17.51
N LEU A 264 25.37 46.48 18.42
CA LEU A 264 24.56 45.29 18.20
C LEU A 264 23.19 45.72 17.65
N VAL A 265 22.61 44.90 16.76
CA VAL A 265 21.33 45.11 16.05
C VAL A 265 21.24 46.21 14.98
N GLU A 266 22.38 46.76 14.50
CA GLU A 266 22.41 47.65 13.32
C GLU A 266 21.84 46.99 12.05
N ASP A 267 21.11 47.75 11.23
CA ASP A 267 20.44 47.30 9.99
C ASP A 267 21.38 46.71 8.91
N ASP A 268 22.69 46.96 8.99
CA ASP A 268 23.71 46.35 8.13
C ASP A 268 24.05 44.88 8.55
N SER A 269 23.44 44.35 9.63
CA SER A 269 23.60 42.96 10.09
C SER A 269 22.39 42.08 9.75
N ASP A 270 22.62 41.07 8.91
CA ASP A 270 21.62 40.07 8.52
C ASP A 270 21.32 39.01 9.62
N HIS A 271 21.85 39.13 10.84
CA HIS A 271 21.64 38.13 11.92
C HIS A 271 20.40 38.47 12.76
N GLU A 272 19.40 37.60 12.72
CA GLU A 272 18.11 37.82 13.39
C GLU A 272 18.18 37.48 14.88
N GLU A 273 19.06 36.55 15.25
CA GLU A 273 19.40 36.13 16.60
C GLU A 273 19.88 37.31 17.45
N ASN A 274 20.67 38.21 16.87
CA ASN A 274 21.07 39.46 17.50
C ASN A 274 19.85 40.30 17.92
N ARG A 275 18.84 40.40 17.05
CA ARG A 275 17.63 41.19 17.30
C ARG A 275 16.76 40.51 18.35
N ALA A 276 16.53 39.21 18.21
CA ALA A 276 15.77 38.40 19.18
C ALA A 276 16.40 38.48 20.58
N PHE A 277 17.71 38.28 20.71
CA PHE A 277 18.43 38.34 21.97
C PHE A 277 18.32 39.72 22.65
N VAL A 278 18.50 40.81 21.89
CA VAL A 278 18.36 42.16 22.49
C VAL A 278 16.91 42.43 22.93
N ARG A 279 15.89 41.92 22.23
CA ARG A 279 14.48 42.01 22.70
C ARG A 279 14.23 41.20 23.97
N GLY A 280 14.79 39.99 24.10
CA GLY A 280 14.70 39.23 25.36
C GLY A 280 15.48 39.87 26.52
N VAL A 281 16.59 40.58 26.24
CA VAL A 281 17.26 41.45 27.22
C VAL A 281 16.36 42.63 27.63
N TRP A 282 15.65 43.25 26.68
CA TRP A 282 14.68 44.33 26.98
C TRP A 282 13.58 43.82 27.92
N ASP A 283 12.94 42.70 27.60
CA ASP A 283 11.91 42.07 28.44
C ASP A 283 12.39 41.76 29.88
N ALA A 284 13.68 41.54 30.06
CA ALA A 284 14.29 41.22 31.35
C ALA A 284 14.74 42.44 32.18
N VAL A 285 14.79 43.65 31.60
CA VAL A 285 15.23 44.90 32.29
C VAL A 285 14.20 46.03 32.27
N ILE A 286 13.29 46.06 31.30
CA ILE A 286 12.31 47.15 31.10
C ILE A 286 10.97 46.77 31.75
N ASP A 287 10.61 47.42 32.86
CA ASP A 287 9.34 47.20 33.58
C ASP A 287 8.08 47.80 32.87
N GLY A 288 8.21 48.21 31.60
CA GLY A 288 7.22 48.96 30.82
C GLY A 288 7.43 48.83 29.32
N GLY A 289 7.10 49.86 28.52
CA GLY A 289 7.14 49.78 27.05
C GLY A 289 7.70 51.01 26.34
N THR A 290 7.99 52.10 27.04
CA THR A 290 8.42 53.37 26.47
C THR A 290 9.94 53.46 26.46
N VAL A 291 10.56 53.41 25.28
CA VAL A 291 12.02 53.47 25.13
C VAL A 291 12.42 54.73 24.40
N TYR A 292 13.30 55.53 25.01
CA TYR A 292 13.84 56.73 24.37
C TYR A 292 15.29 56.52 23.91
N TRP A 293 15.54 56.72 22.63
CA TRP A 293 16.88 56.65 22.04
C TRP A 293 17.52 58.04 22.08
N ASP A 294 18.68 58.19 22.71
CA ASP A 294 19.35 59.48 22.78
C ASP A 294 19.91 59.89 21.42
N GLU A 295 19.55 61.06 20.92
CA GLU A 295 20.19 61.69 19.75
C GLU A 295 20.81 63.07 20.12
N SER A 296 20.74 63.46 21.40
CA SER A 296 21.10 64.79 21.90
C SER A 296 22.62 65.01 22.12
N HIS A 297 23.43 63.94 22.11
CA HIS A 297 24.87 63.97 22.38
C HIS A 297 25.78 63.74 21.15
N ASP A 298 25.30 64.06 19.95
CA ASP A 298 25.99 63.82 18.67
C ASP A 298 26.38 62.32 18.49
N GLN A 299 25.43 61.40 18.73
CA GLN A 299 25.66 59.96 18.54
C GLN A 299 26.10 59.64 17.11
N TYR A 300 27.00 58.66 16.93
CA TYR A 300 27.35 58.17 15.59
C TYR A 300 26.29 57.21 15.01
N TYR A 301 25.58 56.51 15.90
CA TYR A 301 24.52 55.56 15.59
C TYR A 301 23.18 56.13 16.09
N ASP A 302 22.46 56.80 15.19
CA ASP A 302 21.11 57.33 15.36
C ASP A 302 20.02 56.30 15.00
N THR A 303 18.75 56.62 15.25
CA THR A 303 17.63 55.68 15.04
C THR A 303 17.44 55.26 13.57
N ASP A 304 17.90 56.07 12.61
CA ASP A 304 17.95 55.77 11.16
C ASP A 304 18.83 54.54 10.80
N ARG A 305 19.57 53.95 11.75
CA ARG A 305 20.41 52.74 11.56
C ARG A 305 19.88 51.47 12.24
N PHE A 306 18.76 51.57 12.94
CA PHE A 306 18.13 50.45 13.66
C PHE A 306 16.64 50.33 13.27
N GLU A 307 16.25 50.78 12.07
CA GLU A 307 14.85 50.79 11.63
C GLU A 307 14.21 49.40 11.72
N THR A 308 14.95 48.33 11.41
CA THR A 308 14.49 46.94 11.46
C THR A 308 14.25 46.50 12.90
N PHE A 309 15.24 46.69 13.78
CA PHE A 309 15.12 46.32 15.19
C PHE A 309 14.03 47.13 15.92
N ILE A 310 13.90 48.42 15.59
CA ILE A 310 12.83 49.28 16.12
C ILE A 310 11.47 48.76 15.66
N ALA A 311 11.32 48.37 14.39
CA ALA A 311 10.07 47.79 13.88
C ALA A 311 9.72 46.44 14.54
N ASP A 312 10.72 45.58 14.80
CA ASP A 312 10.53 44.33 15.54
C ASP A 312 10.04 44.63 16.98
N ALA A 313 10.72 45.52 17.71
CA ALA A 313 10.36 45.89 19.08
C ALA A 313 8.99 46.60 19.17
N GLU A 314 8.62 47.45 18.21
CA GLU A 314 7.27 48.01 18.11
C GLU A 314 6.20 46.94 17.82
N GLY A 315 6.57 45.87 17.12
CA GLY A 315 5.74 44.67 16.92
C GLY A 315 5.42 43.97 18.24
N ASP A 316 6.42 43.84 19.12
CA ASP A 316 6.31 43.22 20.44
C ASP A 316 5.62 44.11 21.49
N GLY A 317 5.33 45.37 21.12
CA GLY A 317 4.51 46.29 21.90
C GLY A 317 5.29 47.39 22.62
N TYR A 318 6.59 47.51 22.38
CA TYR A 318 7.36 48.69 22.77
C TYR A 318 6.92 49.93 21.95
N THR A 319 7.34 51.10 22.41
CA THR A 319 7.22 52.38 21.68
C THR A 319 8.57 53.05 21.78
N VAL A 320 9.31 53.05 20.66
CA VAL A 320 10.65 53.64 20.59
C VAL A 320 10.56 55.06 20.06
N THR A 321 11.33 56.00 20.60
CA THR A 321 11.31 57.41 20.17
C THR A 321 12.67 58.08 20.36
N ALA A 322 13.16 58.77 19.32
CA ALA A 322 14.37 59.58 19.42
C ALA A 322 14.20 60.78 20.38
N ALA A 323 15.26 61.14 21.09
CA ALA A 323 15.31 62.25 22.05
C ALA A 323 16.38 63.29 21.66
N ASP A 324 15.92 64.46 21.20
CA ASP A 324 16.70 65.67 20.94
C ASP A 324 17.13 66.39 22.25
N ASP A 325 16.41 66.15 23.36
CA ASP A 325 16.71 66.60 24.73
C ASP A 325 16.47 65.44 25.72
N LEU A 326 17.41 64.49 25.78
CA LEU A 326 17.36 63.34 26.69
C LEU A 326 17.15 63.77 28.15
N ARG A 327 17.66 64.93 28.54
CA ARG A 327 17.48 65.46 29.89
C ARG A 327 16.01 65.79 30.18
N ALA A 328 15.31 66.40 29.23
CA ALA A 328 13.89 66.68 29.36
C ALA A 328 13.10 65.38 29.57
N VAL A 329 13.40 64.35 28.77
CA VAL A 329 12.81 63.00 28.88
C VAL A 329 13.04 62.42 30.29
N LEU A 330 14.29 62.38 30.77
CA LEU A 330 14.64 61.84 32.08
C LEU A 330 14.05 62.65 33.27
N GLU A 331 13.78 63.95 33.08
CA GLU A 331 13.10 64.79 34.08
C GLU A 331 11.55 64.73 33.98
N GLY A 332 10.97 63.87 33.12
CA GLY A 332 9.52 63.73 32.93
C GLY A 332 8.87 64.90 32.19
N ALA A 333 9.62 65.56 31.31
CA ALA A 333 9.17 66.67 30.48
C ALA A 333 9.14 66.27 29.00
N SER A 334 8.15 66.79 28.26
CA SER A 334 8.06 66.55 26.82
C SER A 334 9.23 67.20 26.09
N ASP A 335 10.00 66.39 25.35
CA ASP A 335 10.84 66.89 24.28
C ASP A 335 9.95 67.54 23.20
N GLY A 336 10.26 68.79 22.82
CA GLY A 336 9.25 69.71 22.30
C GLY A 336 8.75 69.35 20.89
N ALA A 337 7.44 69.17 20.67
CA ALA A 337 6.63 70.28 20.16
C ALA A 337 5.08 70.19 20.31
N ASP A 338 4.50 69.15 20.95
CA ASP A 338 3.04 69.06 21.15
C ASP A 338 2.66 68.81 22.64
N GLU A 339 1.85 69.69 23.23
CA GLU A 339 1.54 69.74 24.68
C GLU A 339 0.49 68.69 25.13
N THR A 340 0.66 67.42 24.78
CA THR A 340 -0.20 66.32 25.30
C THR A 340 0.60 65.11 25.74
N THR A 341 1.05 65.14 27.00
CA THR A 341 1.54 63.99 27.78
C THR A 341 2.40 63.01 26.97
N ALA A 342 3.68 63.36 26.80
CA ALA A 342 4.69 62.33 26.58
C ALA A 342 4.57 61.28 27.70
N PRO A 343 4.63 59.97 27.38
CA PRO A 343 4.75 58.94 28.40
C PRO A 343 6.02 59.16 29.22
N ASP A 344 5.99 58.76 30.50
CA ASP A 344 7.21 58.66 31.30
C ASP A 344 8.09 57.56 30.65
N ALA A 345 9.40 57.78 30.53
CA ALA A 345 10.30 56.79 29.96
C ALA A 345 10.39 55.55 30.87
N ASP A 346 10.37 54.37 30.28
CA ASP A 346 10.62 53.10 30.97
C ASP A 346 12.09 52.65 30.77
N ALA A 347 12.68 52.98 29.61
CA ALA A 347 14.10 52.80 29.32
C ALA A 347 14.71 53.92 28.45
N VAL A 348 16.04 54.02 28.45
CA VAL A 348 16.80 54.83 27.50
C VAL A 348 17.95 54.06 26.85
N VAL A 349 18.19 54.30 25.56
CA VAL A 349 19.30 53.74 24.78
C VAL A 349 20.30 54.84 24.43
N ILE A 350 21.60 54.60 24.62
CA ILE A 350 22.68 55.57 24.40
C ILE A 350 23.81 54.89 23.60
N THR A 351 24.10 55.40 22.40
CA THR A 351 24.88 54.71 21.35
C THR A 351 26.12 55.48 20.88
N THR A 352 27.23 55.29 21.59
CA THR A 352 28.56 55.84 21.22
C THR A 352 28.59 57.40 21.19
N PRO A 353 28.42 58.08 22.35
CA PRO A 353 28.28 59.55 22.44
C PRO A 353 29.57 60.34 22.20
N ALA A 354 29.59 61.12 21.13
CA ALA A 354 30.71 62.01 20.80
C ALA A 354 30.82 63.24 21.72
N THR A 355 29.71 63.67 22.33
CA THR A 355 29.68 64.77 23.31
C THR A 355 29.49 64.25 24.74
N ALA A 356 30.39 64.62 25.65
CA ALA A 356 30.30 64.23 27.07
C ALA A 356 29.10 64.87 27.79
N PHE A 357 28.46 64.08 28.65
CA PHE A 357 27.27 64.44 29.42
C PHE A 357 27.62 65.47 30.50
N THR A 358 26.72 66.41 30.80
CA THR A 358 26.93 67.34 31.91
C THR A 358 26.60 66.70 33.25
N ASP A 359 27.16 67.26 34.35
CA ASP A 359 26.81 66.91 35.74
C ASP A 359 25.29 66.80 36.00
N ALA A 360 24.47 67.49 35.19
CA ALA A 360 23.02 67.53 35.36
C ALA A 360 22.29 66.43 34.57
N GLU A 361 22.71 66.07 33.35
CA GLU A 361 22.21 64.86 32.67
C GLU A 361 22.63 63.61 33.46
N LEU A 362 23.89 63.56 33.91
CA LEU A 362 24.42 62.49 34.76
C LEU A 362 23.64 62.33 36.07
N ALA A 363 23.14 63.42 36.66
CA ALA A 363 22.27 63.36 37.85
C ALA A 363 20.81 62.97 37.52
N ALA A 364 20.34 63.25 36.30
CA ALA A 364 19.04 62.79 35.83
C ALA A 364 19.06 61.26 35.58
N LEU A 365 20.11 60.74 34.92
CA LEU A 365 20.33 59.30 34.72
C LEU A 365 20.42 58.53 36.04
N GLU A 366 21.18 59.03 37.05
CA GLU A 366 21.20 58.41 38.38
C GLU A 366 19.81 58.36 39.02
N SER A 367 19.03 59.44 38.89
CA SER A 367 17.68 59.50 39.47
C SER A 367 16.72 58.55 38.75
N PHE A 368 16.82 58.47 37.42
CA PHE A 368 16.01 57.60 36.56
C PHE A 368 16.21 56.12 36.87
N VAL A 369 17.47 55.66 36.95
CA VAL A 369 17.79 54.28 37.34
C VAL A 369 17.34 54.00 38.78
N ALA A 370 17.53 54.95 39.71
CA ALA A 370 17.08 54.80 41.10
C ALA A 370 15.56 54.78 41.28
N ASP A 371 14.80 55.35 40.34
CA ASP A 371 13.33 55.31 40.29
C ASP A 371 12.80 54.08 39.49
N GLY A 372 13.69 53.28 38.88
CA GLY A 372 13.40 51.98 38.25
C GLY A 372 13.53 51.91 36.73
N GLY A 373 14.02 52.97 36.07
CA GLY A 373 14.22 52.98 34.61
C GLY A 373 15.46 52.22 34.16
N ALA A 374 15.41 51.61 32.97
CA ALA A 374 16.50 50.84 32.39
C ALA A 374 17.41 51.68 31.47
N VAL A 375 18.71 51.37 31.42
CA VAL A 375 19.68 52.09 30.58
C VAL A 375 20.49 51.12 29.75
N LEU A 376 20.44 51.24 28.43
CA LEU A 376 21.26 50.47 27.51
C LEU A 376 22.37 51.34 26.94
N LEU A 377 23.61 50.91 27.13
CA LEU A 377 24.83 51.59 26.71
C LEU A 377 25.52 50.76 25.62
N HIS A 378 25.51 51.24 24.38
CA HIS A 378 26.26 50.64 23.29
C HIS A 378 27.55 51.42 23.04
N ASP A 379 28.70 50.75 23.16
CA ASP A 379 29.99 51.28 22.72
C ASP A 379 30.35 50.76 21.32
N GLN A 380 31.46 51.27 20.79
CA GLN A 380 32.14 50.74 19.63
C GLN A 380 33.64 50.67 19.94
N SER A 381 34.37 49.72 19.34
CA SER A 381 35.84 49.70 19.44
C SER A 381 36.47 51.04 19.06
N ASP A 382 37.64 51.36 19.64
CA ASP A 382 38.37 52.60 19.35
C ASP A 382 38.95 52.69 17.91
N TYR A 383 38.81 51.60 17.14
CA TYR A 383 39.32 51.48 15.78
C TYR A 383 38.80 52.61 14.86
N GLY A 384 39.67 53.10 13.96
CA GLY A 384 39.32 54.18 13.03
C GLY A 384 39.37 55.59 13.65
N GLY A 385 39.49 55.73 14.97
CA GLY A 385 39.57 57.02 15.67
C GLY A 385 38.29 57.44 16.40
N HIS A 386 37.38 56.49 16.60
CA HIS A 386 36.31 56.55 17.58
C HIS A 386 36.97 56.52 18.99
N ASN A 387 36.47 57.33 19.92
CA ASN A 387 37.02 57.47 21.30
C ASN A 387 35.91 57.88 22.28
N GLU A 388 34.70 57.39 22.03
CA GLU A 388 33.46 57.70 22.77
C GLU A 388 33.28 56.83 24.04
N THR A 389 34.00 55.71 24.13
CA THR A 389 34.22 54.88 25.34
C THR A 389 34.44 55.71 26.62
N GLY A 390 35.11 56.86 26.50
CA GLY A 390 35.34 57.78 27.61
C GLY A 390 34.06 58.41 28.18
N ALA A 391 33.10 58.77 27.33
CA ALA A 391 31.84 59.37 27.73
C ALA A 391 30.87 58.33 28.32
N LEU A 392 30.80 57.13 27.76
CA LEU A 392 30.06 56.00 28.34
C LEU A 392 30.62 55.63 29.73
N ASN A 393 31.94 55.66 29.89
CA ASN A 393 32.57 55.42 31.20
C ASN A 393 32.33 56.54 32.23
N GLU A 394 32.00 57.77 31.83
CA GLU A 394 31.50 58.80 32.75
C GLU A 394 30.08 58.46 33.26
N ILE A 395 29.22 57.91 32.40
CA ILE A 395 27.89 57.40 32.80
C ILE A 395 28.05 56.19 33.73
N ALA A 396 28.83 55.19 33.34
CA ALA A 396 29.06 53.99 34.16
C ALA A 396 29.69 54.32 35.52
N ALA A 397 30.60 55.30 35.58
CA ALA A 397 31.15 55.80 36.84
C ALA A 397 30.16 56.63 37.68
N ARG A 398 29.14 57.23 37.06
CA ARG A 398 28.09 57.98 37.75
C ARG A 398 27.05 57.07 38.39
N LEU A 399 26.72 55.97 37.71
CA LEU A 399 25.76 54.93 38.13
C LEU A 399 26.39 53.87 39.06
N ASP A 400 27.70 53.96 39.33
CA ASP A 400 28.48 53.06 40.19
C ASP A 400 28.57 51.60 39.67
N LEU A 401 28.48 51.40 38.35
CA LEU A 401 28.40 50.06 37.75
C LEU A 401 29.63 49.19 38.04
N GLY A 402 29.44 47.88 38.10
CA GLY A 402 30.43 46.82 38.21
C GLY A 402 31.27 46.56 36.95
N PHE A 403 30.97 47.23 35.82
CA PHE A 403 31.74 47.16 34.58
C PHE A 403 32.04 48.54 33.99
N ARG A 404 33.07 48.60 33.14
CA ARG A 404 33.46 49.75 32.30
C ARG A 404 33.74 49.24 30.89
N PHE A 405 33.60 50.10 29.89
CA PHE A 405 34.01 49.78 28.52
C PHE A 405 35.52 49.92 28.38
N ASN A 406 36.16 48.99 27.66
CA ASN A 406 37.59 49.01 27.36
C ASN A 406 37.83 49.79 26.06
N ALA A 407 38.94 50.52 25.97
CA ALA A 407 39.29 51.26 24.76
C ALA A 407 40.11 50.38 23.81
N ASP A 408 39.51 49.28 23.34
CA ASP A 408 40.17 48.23 22.57
C ASP A 408 39.38 47.78 21.33
N GLN A 409 39.96 46.83 20.59
CA GLN A 409 39.30 46.04 19.55
C GLN A 409 39.43 44.57 19.91
N VAL A 410 38.30 43.85 20.02
CA VAL A 410 38.27 42.38 20.04
C VAL A 410 38.30 41.86 18.60
N ALA A 411 39.01 40.77 18.35
CA ALA A 411 39.15 40.14 17.05
C ALA A 411 39.26 38.61 17.16
N ASP A 412 38.59 37.90 16.25
CA ASP A 412 38.69 36.45 16.06
C ASP A 412 38.74 36.16 14.55
N ASP A 413 39.72 35.40 14.08
CA ASP A 413 39.88 34.99 12.68
C ASP A 413 39.37 33.56 12.40
N THR A 414 38.79 32.91 13.41
CA THR A 414 38.25 31.54 13.35
C THR A 414 36.72 31.50 13.23
N SER A 415 36.01 32.49 13.77
CA SER A 415 34.55 32.61 13.74
C SER A 415 34.09 33.81 12.88
N GLY A 416 32.92 33.69 12.24
CA GLY A 416 32.40 34.72 11.31
C GLY A 416 33.15 34.85 9.98
N TRP A 417 33.14 36.07 9.40
CA TRP A 417 33.57 36.32 8.01
C TRP A 417 34.66 37.39 7.83
N ASP A 418 35.02 38.10 8.89
CA ASP A 418 36.17 39.02 8.96
C ASP A 418 36.73 39.01 10.40
N GLU A 419 38.02 39.35 10.60
CA GLU A 419 38.63 39.38 11.94
C GLU A 419 37.94 40.35 12.92
N HIS A 420 37.07 41.25 12.42
CA HIS A 420 36.27 42.19 13.23
C HIS A 420 34.76 42.00 13.09
N VAL A 421 34.31 40.95 12.41
CA VAL A 421 32.90 40.56 12.28
C VAL A 421 32.79 39.06 12.51
N PHE A 422 32.83 38.72 13.80
CA PHE A 422 32.90 37.35 14.30
C PHE A 422 31.60 36.95 15.00
N THR A 423 31.38 35.64 15.19
CA THR A 423 30.23 35.08 15.90
C THR A 423 30.66 34.39 17.19
N THR A 424 29.77 34.28 18.16
CA THR A 424 29.99 33.48 19.37
C THR A 424 28.73 32.76 19.82
N ALA A 425 28.89 31.51 20.26
CA ALA A 425 27.86 30.70 20.90
C ALA A 425 27.94 30.78 22.45
N ALA A 426 28.91 31.54 22.99
CA ALA A 426 29.17 31.65 24.42
C ALA A 426 28.25 32.68 25.11
N VAL A 427 26.95 32.52 24.89
CA VAL A 427 25.87 33.48 25.21
C VAL A 427 24.90 32.91 26.24
N ASP A 428 24.17 33.77 26.94
CA ASP A 428 23.10 33.36 27.84
C ASP A 428 21.78 33.21 27.08
N GLU A 429 21.49 31.99 26.64
CA GLU A 429 20.30 31.64 25.85
C GLU A 429 18.97 31.91 26.60
N THR A 430 18.97 32.18 27.91
CA THR A 430 17.73 32.54 28.63
C THR A 430 17.14 33.89 28.20
N TYR A 431 17.92 34.69 27.47
CA TYR A 431 17.51 35.97 26.88
C TYR A 431 17.14 35.86 25.39
N VAL A 432 17.03 34.65 24.84
CA VAL A 432 16.52 34.42 23.48
C VAL A 432 15.03 34.08 23.58
N PRO A 433 14.12 34.90 23.03
CA PRO A 433 12.71 34.54 22.93
C PRO A 433 12.55 33.25 22.10
N ASN A 434 11.73 32.30 22.58
CA ASN A 434 11.34 31.12 21.80
C ASN A 434 10.38 31.53 20.66
N GLU A 435 10.89 32.24 19.65
CA GLU A 435 10.14 32.78 18.50
C GLU A 435 10.14 31.86 17.27
N SER A 436 10.30 30.57 17.50
CA SER A 436 9.84 29.53 16.58
C SER A 436 9.62 28.24 17.36
N GLY A 437 8.74 27.38 16.84
CA GLY A 437 8.56 26.02 17.34
C GLY A 437 9.66 25.07 16.85
N SER A 438 10.90 25.56 16.70
CA SER A 438 12.05 24.75 16.31
C SER A 438 12.42 23.85 17.48
N VAL A 439 12.25 22.55 17.28
CA VAL A 439 12.55 21.51 18.26
C VAL A 439 13.84 20.86 17.82
N GLY A 440 14.94 21.21 18.49
CA GLY A 440 16.25 20.62 18.19
C GLY A 440 16.34 19.16 18.64
N LEU A 441 17.38 18.46 18.18
CA LEU A 441 17.68 17.08 18.59
C LEU A 441 17.80 16.88 20.12
N ALA A 442 18.08 17.95 20.87
CA ALA A 442 18.19 17.93 22.33
C ALA A 442 16.85 17.66 23.06
N ASP A 443 15.72 17.95 22.42
CA ASP A 443 14.37 17.73 22.96
C ASP A 443 13.70 16.44 22.42
N ALA A 444 14.42 15.67 21.59
CA ALA A 444 13.92 14.45 20.95
C ALA A 444 14.37 13.19 21.71
N ASP A 445 13.50 12.20 21.79
CA ASP A 445 13.86 10.83 22.19
C ASP A 445 14.26 10.00 20.96
N GLY A 446 13.63 10.30 19.80
CA GLY A 446 13.84 9.59 18.54
C GLY A 446 13.95 10.49 17.33
N LEU A 447 14.67 10.02 16.29
CA LEU A 447 14.76 10.66 14.98
C LEU A 447 14.45 9.64 13.88
N VAL A 448 13.60 10.03 12.92
CA VAL A 448 13.31 9.30 11.68
C VAL A 448 13.98 10.03 10.51
N ILE A 449 14.78 9.30 9.73
CA ILE A 449 15.37 9.76 8.46
C ILE A 449 14.93 8.77 7.37
N THR A 450 14.35 9.27 6.27
CA THR A 450 13.87 8.41 5.18
C THR A 450 14.85 8.40 3.99
N THR A 451 14.44 8.78 2.78
CA THR A 451 15.29 8.93 1.59
C THR A 451 15.72 10.40 1.34
N PRO A 452 16.79 10.90 2.01
CA PRO A 452 17.25 12.29 1.90
C PRO A 452 17.65 12.64 0.48
N GLN A 453 17.41 13.88 0.06
CA GLN A 453 17.81 14.36 -1.26
C GLN A 453 19.17 15.06 -1.25
N SER A 454 19.59 15.58 -0.09
CA SER A 454 20.90 16.18 0.19
C SER A 454 21.74 15.30 1.14
N THR A 455 23.05 15.47 1.09
CA THR A 455 24.00 14.87 2.06
C THR A 455 24.07 15.71 3.33
N PHE A 456 24.16 15.04 4.48
CA PHE A 456 24.47 15.65 5.77
C PHE A 456 25.92 16.18 5.79
N ASP A 457 26.15 17.33 6.42
CA ASP A 457 27.48 17.89 6.64
C ASP A 457 28.15 17.35 7.92
N GLU A 458 29.42 17.73 8.16
CA GLU A 458 30.19 17.21 9.31
C GLU A 458 29.60 17.64 10.67
N SER A 459 28.95 18.80 10.75
CA SER A 459 28.28 19.25 11.97
C SER A 459 27.00 18.46 12.23
N GLU A 460 26.20 18.20 11.19
CA GLU A 460 24.98 17.41 11.27
C GLU A 460 25.29 15.94 11.61
N LEU A 461 26.32 15.37 10.97
CA LEU A 461 26.86 14.05 11.25
C LEU A 461 27.45 13.92 12.68
N ALA A 462 28.06 14.98 13.22
CA ALA A 462 28.55 15.01 14.60
C ALA A 462 27.40 15.12 15.62
N ALA A 463 26.34 15.88 15.29
CA ALA A 463 25.14 15.97 16.11
C ALA A 463 24.39 14.62 16.17
N LEU A 464 24.28 13.90 15.04
CA LEU A 464 23.76 12.52 15.00
C LEU A 464 24.59 11.56 15.87
N GLU A 465 25.93 11.65 15.84
CA GLU A 465 26.79 10.85 16.71
C GLU A 465 26.56 11.14 18.20
N SER A 466 26.42 12.42 18.59
CA SER A 466 26.11 12.77 19.97
C SER A 466 24.73 12.27 20.39
N PHE A 467 23.70 12.51 19.58
CA PHE A 467 22.33 12.08 19.84
C PHE A 467 22.24 10.57 20.13
N VAL A 468 22.87 9.74 19.29
CA VAL A 468 22.92 8.28 19.49
C VAL A 468 23.78 7.91 20.70
N ALA A 469 24.89 8.60 20.96
CA ALA A 469 25.76 8.34 22.11
C ALA A 469 25.13 8.72 23.46
N ASP A 470 24.28 9.75 23.48
CA ASP A 470 23.52 10.20 24.65
C ASP A 470 22.27 9.34 24.92
N GLY A 471 21.88 8.51 23.94
CA GLY A 471 20.91 7.42 24.08
C GLY A 471 19.66 7.55 23.20
N GLY A 472 19.59 8.55 22.32
CA GLY A 472 18.51 8.70 21.36
C GLY A 472 18.43 7.53 20.38
N ALA A 473 17.22 7.26 19.89
CA ALA A 473 16.99 6.20 18.90
C ALA A 473 16.87 6.76 17.49
N LEU A 474 17.54 6.11 16.53
CA LEU A 474 17.60 6.55 15.14
C LEU A 474 16.98 5.51 14.22
N PHE A 475 15.99 5.91 13.43
CA PHE A 475 15.29 5.04 12.49
C PHE A 475 15.61 5.47 11.06
N LEU A 476 16.35 4.64 10.34
CA LEU A 476 16.75 4.87 8.96
C LEU A 476 15.86 4.05 8.03
N PHE A 477 15.05 4.71 7.20
CA PHE A 477 14.14 4.07 6.25
C PHE A 477 14.61 4.28 4.82
N ASP A 478 15.21 3.24 4.24
CA ASP A 478 15.76 3.27 2.88
C ASP A 478 14.73 2.90 1.81
N GLN A 479 15.04 3.17 0.53
CA GLN A 479 14.27 2.67 -0.61
C GLN A 479 15.23 2.20 -1.68
N SER A 480 14.96 1.03 -2.28
CA SER A 480 15.78 0.51 -3.38
C SER A 480 15.95 1.53 -4.51
N ASP A 481 17.11 1.56 -5.17
CA ASP A 481 17.45 2.53 -6.23
C ASP A 481 16.58 2.41 -7.51
N PHE A 482 15.64 1.45 -7.55
CA PHE A 482 14.68 1.24 -8.63
C PHE A 482 14.00 2.54 -9.08
N GLY A 483 13.96 2.77 -10.40
CA GLY A 483 13.46 4.00 -10.99
C GLY A 483 14.42 5.21 -10.91
N GLY A 484 15.67 5.01 -10.47
CA GLY A 484 16.71 6.04 -10.38
C GLY A 484 16.81 6.73 -9.01
N ASN A 485 16.39 6.06 -7.94
CA ASN A 485 16.37 6.58 -6.57
C ASN A 485 17.71 6.36 -5.84
N ASP A 486 18.81 6.87 -6.38
CA ASP A 486 20.20 6.73 -5.85
C ASP A 486 20.43 7.51 -4.54
N ARG A 487 19.68 7.13 -3.48
CA ARG A 487 19.71 7.76 -2.14
C ARG A 487 20.27 6.83 -1.06
N THR A 488 20.33 5.53 -1.34
CA THR A 488 20.99 4.48 -0.52
C THR A 488 22.38 4.91 -0.01
N GLY A 489 23.16 5.59 -0.86
CA GLY A 489 24.50 6.09 -0.52
C GLY A 489 24.55 7.08 0.65
N ILE A 490 23.53 7.94 0.82
CA ILE A 490 23.48 8.97 1.87
C ILE A 490 23.20 8.34 3.24
N LEU A 491 22.25 7.41 3.32
CA LEU A 491 22.02 6.64 4.54
C LEU A 491 23.22 5.78 4.93
N ASN A 492 23.97 5.29 3.95
CA ASN A 492 25.21 4.54 4.17
C ASN A 492 26.37 5.40 4.71
N GLU A 493 26.39 6.72 4.43
CA GLU A 493 27.33 7.67 5.02
C GLU A 493 27.05 7.86 6.53
N ILE A 494 25.77 8.03 6.91
CA ILE A 494 25.34 8.07 8.33
C ILE A 494 25.73 6.76 9.04
N ALA A 495 25.42 5.61 8.42
CA ALA A 495 25.75 4.30 8.97
C ALA A 495 27.28 4.05 9.08
N GLU A 496 28.09 4.67 8.24
CA GLU A 496 29.56 4.66 8.37
C GLU A 496 30.06 5.61 9.47
N ARG A 497 29.47 6.80 9.59
CA ARG A 497 29.81 7.75 10.66
C ARG A 497 29.57 7.18 12.05
N LEU A 498 28.52 6.38 12.21
CA LEU A 498 28.10 5.73 13.46
C LEU A 498 28.73 4.33 13.70
N ASP A 499 29.61 3.84 12.81
CA ASP A 499 30.26 2.51 12.87
C ASP A 499 29.27 1.32 12.98
N LEU A 500 28.08 1.43 12.36
CA LEU A 500 27.03 0.41 12.44
C LEU A 500 27.45 -0.91 11.78
N ALA A 501 26.98 -2.04 12.30
CA ALA A 501 27.22 -3.37 11.71
C ALA A 501 26.63 -3.56 10.30
N PHE A 502 25.61 -2.77 9.92
CA PHE A 502 24.86 -2.89 8.68
C PHE A 502 24.94 -1.64 7.77
N ARG A 503 24.65 -1.85 6.48
CA ARG A 503 24.46 -0.85 5.42
C ARG A 503 23.24 -1.26 4.58
N PHE A 504 22.71 -0.35 3.79
CA PHE A 504 21.65 -0.63 2.82
C PHE A 504 22.23 -1.03 1.45
N ASN A 505 21.47 -1.84 0.71
CA ASN A 505 21.82 -2.42 -0.60
C ASN A 505 20.97 -1.76 -1.69
N GLY A 506 21.58 -1.22 -2.74
CA GLY A 506 20.85 -0.49 -3.79
C GLY A 506 19.83 -1.33 -4.59
N GLY A 507 20.00 -2.66 -4.60
CA GLY A 507 19.11 -3.59 -5.30
C GLY A 507 17.76 -3.78 -4.60
N GLN A 508 16.69 -3.86 -5.41
CA GLN A 508 15.33 -4.12 -4.93
C GLN A 508 15.14 -5.60 -4.58
N VAL A 509 14.42 -5.88 -3.49
CA VAL A 509 13.98 -7.25 -3.15
C VAL A 509 12.63 -7.53 -3.79
N GLU A 510 12.55 -8.60 -4.57
CA GLU A 510 11.31 -9.11 -5.15
C GLU A 510 10.98 -10.51 -4.60
N ASP A 511 9.69 -10.85 -4.49
CA ASP A 511 9.21 -12.20 -4.16
C ASP A 511 7.97 -12.52 -5.01
N GLU A 512 8.06 -13.50 -5.90
CA GLU A 512 6.94 -13.96 -6.75
C GLU A 512 5.84 -14.72 -5.97
N VAL A 513 6.14 -15.19 -4.75
CA VAL A 513 5.34 -16.17 -4.00
C VAL A 513 4.71 -15.56 -2.75
N ARG A 514 5.40 -14.65 -2.07
CA ARG A 514 4.96 -13.97 -0.84
C ARG A 514 5.13 -12.46 -0.95
N ASN A 515 4.13 -11.83 -1.52
CA ASN A 515 4.03 -10.39 -1.64
C ASN A 515 2.61 -9.90 -1.31
N ALA A 516 2.45 -8.59 -1.11
CA ALA A 516 1.16 -7.95 -0.85
C ALA A 516 0.39 -7.57 -2.14
N GLY A 517 0.81 -8.09 -3.31
CA GLY A 517 0.14 -7.91 -4.60
C GLY A 517 1.12 -7.83 -5.78
N PRO A 518 2.03 -6.85 -5.82
CA PRO A 518 3.13 -6.80 -6.77
C PRO A 518 4.39 -7.49 -6.23
N VAL A 519 5.22 -8.07 -7.10
CA VAL A 519 6.44 -8.80 -6.67
C VAL A 519 7.44 -7.97 -5.87
N TYR A 520 7.48 -6.65 -6.10
CA TYR A 520 8.32 -5.67 -5.40
C TYR A 520 7.76 -5.19 -4.05
N GLU A 521 6.69 -5.82 -3.55
CA GLU A 521 6.17 -5.60 -2.19
C GLU A 521 6.19 -6.93 -1.40
N PRO A 522 7.38 -7.48 -1.12
CA PRO A 522 7.52 -8.75 -0.39
C PRO A 522 6.96 -8.67 1.04
N VAL A 523 6.43 -9.80 1.51
CA VAL A 523 5.89 -9.97 2.86
C VAL A 523 6.81 -10.87 3.68
N ALA A 524 7.47 -10.29 4.69
CA ALA A 524 8.28 -11.03 5.65
C ALA A 524 7.38 -11.81 6.61
N THR A 525 7.75 -13.05 6.92
CA THR A 525 7.15 -13.84 8.02
C THR A 525 8.24 -14.54 8.85
N GLU A 526 9.50 -14.14 8.67
CA GLU A 526 10.65 -14.71 9.36
C GLU A 526 11.27 -13.64 10.25
N PHE A 527 11.03 -13.78 11.55
CA PHE A 527 11.43 -12.82 12.56
C PHE A 527 12.44 -13.41 13.52
N SER A 528 13.35 -12.57 14.00
CA SER A 528 14.42 -12.97 14.89
C SER A 528 13.93 -13.08 16.34
N PRO A 529 14.08 -14.25 17.00
CA PRO A 529 13.64 -14.44 18.38
C PRO A 529 14.55 -13.73 19.42
N ALA A 530 15.47 -12.88 18.96
CA ALA A 530 16.28 -12.00 19.80
C ALA A 530 15.56 -10.69 20.15
N PHE A 531 14.55 -10.30 19.36
CA PHE A 531 13.80 -9.05 19.49
C PHE A 531 12.33 -9.32 19.85
N ASP A 532 11.74 -8.45 20.67
CA ASP A 532 10.40 -8.61 21.27
C ASP A 532 9.47 -7.49 20.76
N TYR A 533 9.43 -7.32 19.42
CA TYR A 533 8.69 -6.25 18.72
C TYR A 533 7.39 -6.74 18.05
N PHE A 534 7.05 -8.01 18.23
CA PHE A 534 6.00 -8.71 17.47
C PHE A 534 4.77 -9.07 18.34
N ASP A 535 4.57 -8.39 19.47
CA ASP A 535 3.34 -8.48 20.26
C ASP A 535 2.21 -7.70 19.55
N GLY A 536 1.01 -8.29 19.44
CA GLY A 536 -0.12 -7.65 18.79
C GLY A 536 -0.73 -6.52 19.62
N ARG A 537 -1.10 -5.42 18.96
CA ARG A 537 -1.75 -4.22 19.50
C ARG A 537 -3.13 -4.03 18.84
N ASP A 538 -3.81 -2.92 19.14
CA ASP A 538 -4.98 -2.47 18.37
C ASP A 538 -4.46 -1.54 17.25
N GLY A 539 -4.27 -2.04 16.02
CA GLY A 539 -3.70 -1.31 14.88
C GLY A 539 -4.67 -0.43 14.07
N ILE A 540 -4.17 0.15 12.98
CA ILE A 540 -4.90 0.98 12.00
C ILE A 540 -5.73 0.10 11.05
N GLY A 541 -5.19 -1.07 10.67
CA GLY A 541 -5.78 -1.96 9.68
C GLY A 541 -7.14 -2.55 10.06
N ILE A 542 -7.91 -2.97 9.05
CA ILE A 542 -9.18 -3.66 9.26
C ILE A 542 -9.03 -5.17 9.00
N GLU A 543 -9.33 -5.99 10.01
CA GLU A 543 -9.65 -7.40 9.78
C GLU A 543 -11.04 -7.51 9.14
N PHE A 544 -11.07 -7.66 7.82
CA PHE A 544 -12.32 -7.80 7.06
C PHE A 544 -12.95 -9.19 7.28
N ASP A 545 -14.16 -9.23 7.82
CA ASP A 545 -14.98 -10.43 7.91
C ASP A 545 -15.85 -10.60 6.65
N ARG A 546 -15.98 -11.85 6.20
CA ARG A 546 -16.75 -12.24 5.02
C ARG A 546 -18.23 -11.83 5.08
N HIS A 547 -18.81 -11.74 6.27
CA HIS A 547 -20.20 -11.36 6.49
C HIS A 547 -20.33 -9.95 7.09
N GLY A 548 -19.23 -9.20 7.18
CA GLY A 548 -19.21 -7.81 7.62
C GLY A 548 -19.76 -6.85 6.56
N GLU A 549 -20.18 -5.67 7.05
CA GLU A 549 -20.53 -4.52 6.23
C GLU A 549 -19.60 -3.38 6.59
N TYR A 550 -18.88 -2.84 5.60
CA TYR A 550 -17.85 -1.82 5.81
C TYR A 550 -18.24 -0.56 5.06
N TYR A 551 -18.21 0.58 5.74
CA TYR A 551 -18.66 1.86 5.22
C TYR A 551 -17.46 2.78 5.00
N GLY A 552 -17.51 3.64 3.99
CA GLY A 552 -16.38 4.50 3.65
C GLY A 552 -16.68 5.48 2.52
N ARG A 553 -15.70 6.30 2.16
CA ARG A 553 -15.76 7.26 1.06
C ARG A 553 -14.80 6.86 -0.05
N ILE A 554 -15.23 6.99 -1.30
CA ILE A 554 -14.36 6.79 -2.47
C ILE A 554 -13.29 7.90 -2.47
N THR A 555 -12.00 7.53 -2.52
CA THR A 555 -10.85 8.45 -2.65
C THR A 555 -10.28 8.46 -4.06
N ARG A 556 -10.45 7.38 -4.83
CA ARG A 556 -9.96 7.27 -6.21
C ARG A 556 -10.82 6.34 -7.05
N VAL A 557 -10.90 6.60 -8.35
CA VAL A 557 -11.56 5.74 -9.33
C VAL A 557 -10.55 5.41 -10.42
N PHE A 558 -10.01 4.18 -10.43
CA PHE A 558 -8.99 3.80 -11.41
C PHE A 558 -9.61 3.55 -12.79
N ASP A 559 -10.73 2.83 -12.83
CA ASP A 559 -11.42 2.44 -14.05
C ASP A 559 -12.92 2.19 -13.77
N GLY A 560 -13.60 1.39 -14.60
CA GLY A 560 -15.02 1.07 -14.42
C GLY A 560 -15.32 -0.01 -13.36
N ASP A 561 -14.32 -0.75 -12.88
CA ASP A 561 -14.49 -1.88 -11.96
C ASP A 561 -13.52 -1.86 -10.75
N THR A 562 -12.58 -0.92 -10.68
CA THR A 562 -11.58 -0.79 -9.61
C THR A 562 -11.60 0.62 -9.02
N VAL A 563 -11.71 0.72 -7.69
CA VAL A 563 -11.76 1.98 -6.93
C VAL A 563 -10.92 1.89 -5.66
N GLU A 564 -10.61 3.03 -5.06
CA GLU A 564 -10.03 3.12 -3.72
C GLU A 564 -11.08 3.67 -2.74
N VAL A 565 -11.13 3.10 -1.54
CA VAL A 565 -12.07 3.46 -0.48
C VAL A 565 -11.29 3.76 0.80
N GLU A 566 -11.52 4.93 1.37
CA GLU A 566 -11.18 5.28 2.75
C GLU A 566 -12.34 4.85 3.64
N PHE A 567 -12.11 3.85 4.50
CA PHE A 567 -13.13 3.32 5.39
C PHE A 567 -13.36 4.22 6.61
N ASP A 568 -14.59 4.21 7.13
CA ASP A 568 -15.04 4.89 8.35
C ASP A 568 -14.45 4.21 9.59
N THR A 569 -13.15 4.40 9.79
CA THR A 569 -12.39 4.01 10.98
C THR A 569 -11.79 5.23 11.67
N GLU A 570 -11.31 5.06 12.89
CA GLU A 570 -10.70 6.12 13.71
C GLU A 570 -9.54 6.84 12.97
N TYR A 571 -8.77 6.09 12.17
CA TYR A 571 -7.62 6.61 11.44
C TYR A 571 -7.86 6.84 9.94
N GLY A 572 -8.91 6.28 9.34
CA GLY A 572 -9.21 6.44 7.91
C GLY A 572 -8.46 5.44 7.02
N HIS A 573 -8.60 4.15 7.31
CA HIS A 573 -7.88 3.09 6.60
C HIS A 573 -8.29 3.00 5.11
N ARG A 574 -7.32 3.06 4.19
CA ARG A 574 -7.54 3.04 2.73
C ARG A 574 -7.22 1.70 2.09
N GLU A 575 -8.05 1.30 1.12
CA GLU A 575 -7.92 0.03 0.38
C GLU A 575 -8.38 0.13 -1.07
N ILE A 576 -7.75 -0.66 -1.95
CA ILE A 576 -8.16 -0.82 -3.33
C ILE A 576 -9.17 -1.98 -3.44
N VAL A 577 -10.39 -1.66 -3.87
CA VAL A 577 -11.49 -2.60 -4.08
C VAL A 577 -11.67 -2.87 -5.58
N ARG A 578 -11.51 -4.15 -5.99
CA ARG A 578 -11.94 -4.66 -7.29
C ARG A 578 -13.37 -5.19 -7.17
N ASN A 579 -14.24 -4.75 -8.06
CA ASN A 579 -15.66 -5.10 -8.05
C ASN A 579 -15.87 -6.56 -8.49
N VAL A 580 -16.34 -7.41 -7.56
CA VAL A 580 -16.65 -8.82 -7.83
C VAL A 580 -17.63 -8.98 -8.98
N GLY A 581 -17.32 -9.91 -9.89
CA GLY A 581 -18.16 -10.30 -11.02
C GLY A 581 -18.17 -9.32 -12.19
N VAL A 582 -17.34 -8.27 -12.16
CA VAL A 582 -17.29 -7.23 -13.19
C VAL A 582 -15.94 -7.28 -13.90
N ASP A 583 -15.98 -7.19 -15.23
CA ASP A 583 -14.79 -6.90 -16.04
C ASP A 583 -15.13 -5.84 -17.10
N THR A 584 -14.34 -4.78 -17.12
CA THR A 584 -14.48 -3.68 -18.09
C THR A 584 -13.46 -3.80 -19.21
N ALA A 585 -13.73 -3.16 -20.35
CA ALA A 585 -12.85 -3.30 -21.50
C ALA A 585 -11.54 -2.52 -21.29
N GLU A 586 -10.41 -3.22 -21.40
CA GLU A 586 -9.06 -2.66 -21.26
C GLU A 586 -8.81 -1.39 -22.08
N THR A 587 -8.19 -0.39 -21.46
CA THR A 587 -7.79 0.86 -22.10
C THR A 587 -6.28 0.89 -22.44
N PRO A 588 -5.84 1.63 -23.47
CA PRO A 588 -4.43 1.73 -23.81
C PRO A 588 -3.57 2.24 -22.63
N PRO A 589 -2.33 1.73 -22.44
CA PRO A 589 -1.55 0.93 -23.38
C PRO A 589 -1.91 -0.56 -23.43
N THR A 590 -2.73 -1.07 -22.51
CA THR A 590 -3.18 -2.47 -22.50
C THR A 590 -4.01 -2.78 -23.75
N ALA A 591 -3.79 -3.94 -24.35
CA ALA A 591 -4.52 -4.39 -25.54
C ALA A 591 -5.80 -5.11 -25.13
N ALA A 592 -6.96 -4.60 -25.55
CA ALA A 592 -8.22 -5.30 -25.36
C ALA A 592 -8.26 -6.60 -26.19
N SER A 593 -8.79 -7.67 -25.60
CA SER A 593 -8.94 -8.99 -26.23
C SER A 593 -10.40 -9.22 -26.64
N PRO A 594 -10.78 -9.06 -27.93
CA PRO A 594 -12.18 -9.22 -28.33
C PRO A 594 -12.73 -10.64 -28.12
N ARG A 595 -11.87 -11.65 -27.95
CA ARG A 595 -12.28 -13.05 -27.72
C ARG A 595 -12.88 -13.27 -26.32
N GLU A 596 -12.66 -12.34 -25.38
CA GLU A 596 -13.38 -12.30 -24.11
C GLU A 596 -14.86 -11.89 -24.24
N TRP A 597 -15.25 -11.26 -25.35
CA TRP A 597 -16.56 -10.59 -25.49
C TRP A 597 -17.45 -11.28 -26.54
N VAL A 598 -18.59 -11.82 -26.09
CA VAL A 598 -19.53 -12.60 -26.91
C VAL A 598 -19.93 -11.85 -28.18
N GLY A 599 -19.64 -12.45 -29.34
CA GLY A 599 -20.02 -11.94 -30.66
C GLY A 599 -19.34 -10.63 -31.08
N ILE A 600 -18.44 -10.03 -30.30
CA ILE A 600 -17.68 -8.83 -30.71
C ILE A 600 -16.64 -9.20 -31.78
N PRO A 601 -16.39 -8.39 -32.82
CA PRO A 601 -15.37 -8.67 -33.83
C PRO A 601 -13.91 -8.62 -33.33
N ASP A 602 -13.07 -9.54 -33.82
CA ASP A 602 -11.62 -9.56 -33.60
C ASP A 602 -10.91 -8.27 -34.03
N ASP A 603 -11.50 -7.46 -34.92
CA ASP A 603 -10.99 -6.14 -35.35
C ASP A 603 -11.67 -4.94 -34.65
N ALA A 604 -12.54 -5.18 -33.67
CA ALA A 604 -13.30 -4.15 -32.94
C ALA A 604 -12.60 -3.62 -31.67
N THR A 605 -11.26 -3.69 -31.60
CA THR A 605 -10.50 -3.20 -30.43
C THR A 605 -10.75 -1.73 -30.11
N VAL A 606 -10.89 -0.88 -31.13
CA VAL A 606 -11.25 0.55 -30.95
C VAL A 606 -12.60 0.71 -30.23
N HIS A 607 -13.58 -0.13 -30.56
CA HIS A 607 -14.89 -0.11 -29.89
C HIS A 607 -14.78 -0.56 -28.43
N LEU A 608 -13.93 -1.55 -28.14
CA LEU A 608 -13.67 -1.97 -26.76
C LEU A 608 -13.00 -0.85 -25.95
N HIS A 609 -11.94 -0.21 -26.47
CA HIS A 609 -11.30 0.94 -25.82
C HIS A 609 -12.29 2.10 -25.60
N ASP A 610 -13.09 2.46 -26.62
CA ASP A 610 -14.17 3.46 -26.50
C ASP A 610 -15.18 3.10 -25.39
N TRP A 611 -15.38 1.82 -25.07
CA TRP A 611 -16.28 1.36 -24.00
C TRP A 611 -15.59 1.21 -22.64
N GLY A 612 -14.28 0.96 -22.59
CA GLY A 612 -13.47 1.10 -21.39
C GLY A 612 -13.48 2.52 -20.85
N GLU A 613 -13.19 3.51 -21.71
CA GLU A 613 -13.30 4.94 -21.37
C GLU A 613 -14.71 5.32 -20.87
N ARG A 614 -15.76 4.72 -21.44
CA ARG A 614 -17.15 4.94 -21.00
C ARG A 614 -17.48 4.25 -19.68
N ALA A 615 -16.88 3.11 -19.37
CA ALA A 615 -17.05 2.42 -18.11
C ALA A 615 -16.37 3.21 -16.97
N ALA A 616 -15.15 3.70 -17.19
CA ALA A 616 -14.49 4.63 -16.28
C ALA A 616 -15.28 5.94 -16.10
N ALA A 617 -15.78 6.54 -17.19
CA ALA A 617 -16.65 7.72 -17.11
C ALA A 617 -17.97 7.45 -16.36
N PHE A 618 -18.53 6.24 -16.44
CA PHE A 618 -19.69 5.82 -15.66
C PHE A 618 -19.35 5.63 -14.18
N ALA A 619 -18.17 5.10 -13.84
CA ALA A 619 -17.67 5.06 -12.47
C ALA A 619 -17.53 6.49 -11.90
N LEU A 620 -16.87 7.39 -12.62
CA LEU A 620 -16.73 8.80 -12.22
C LEU A 620 -18.09 9.49 -12.02
N GLU A 621 -19.04 9.38 -12.97
CA GLU A 621 -20.40 9.95 -12.87
C GLU A 621 -21.13 9.49 -11.60
N ARG A 622 -20.83 8.29 -11.09
CA ARG A 622 -21.51 7.72 -9.93
C ARG A 622 -20.74 7.90 -8.64
N LEU A 623 -19.42 7.73 -8.63
CA LEU A 623 -18.62 7.53 -7.44
C LEU A 623 -17.72 8.73 -7.09
N ALA A 624 -17.49 9.65 -8.03
CA ALA A 624 -16.60 10.79 -7.87
C ALA A 624 -17.37 12.14 -7.92
N PRO A 625 -16.80 13.24 -7.40
CA PRO A 625 -17.41 14.57 -7.49
C PRO A 625 -17.40 15.11 -8.94
N ASP A 626 -18.29 16.08 -9.21
CA ASP A 626 -18.45 16.71 -10.54
C ASP A 626 -17.12 17.31 -11.05
N GLY A 627 -16.51 16.65 -12.04
CA GLY A 627 -15.30 17.12 -12.73
C GLY A 627 -14.03 16.30 -12.46
N ALA A 628 -14.10 15.28 -11.60
CA ALA A 628 -12.97 14.40 -11.28
C ALA A 628 -12.43 13.59 -12.47
N ALA A 629 -11.18 13.15 -12.38
CA ALA A 629 -10.51 12.28 -13.35
C ALA A 629 -10.05 10.94 -12.73
N VAL A 630 -9.70 9.95 -13.57
CA VAL A 630 -9.25 8.61 -13.10
C VAL A 630 -7.88 8.61 -12.41
N ASP A 631 -7.04 9.58 -12.74
CA ASP A 631 -5.70 9.74 -12.15
C ASP A 631 -5.71 10.60 -10.87
N GLU A 632 -6.88 11.06 -10.43
CA GLU A 632 -7.06 11.95 -9.26
C GLU A 632 -7.31 11.12 -8.00
N GLY A 633 -6.36 11.19 -7.04
CA GLY A 633 -6.53 10.69 -5.68
C GLY A 633 -7.17 11.72 -4.75
N ASP A 634 -7.33 11.36 -3.47
CA ASP A 634 -7.90 12.21 -2.41
C ASP A 634 -9.24 12.86 -2.76
N LEU A 635 -10.04 12.20 -3.60
CA LEU A 635 -11.38 12.66 -3.96
C LEU A 635 -12.29 12.69 -2.74
N GLU A 636 -13.05 13.77 -2.59
CA GLU A 636 -14.27 13.79 -1.77
C GLU A 636 -15.40 13.06 -2.51
N GLY A 637 -15.21 11.74 -2.69
CA GLY A 637 -16.09 10.87 -3.47
C GLY A 637 -17.36 10.44 -2.73
N ARG A 638 -18.11 9.52 -3.35
CA ARG A 638 -19.39 9.05 -2.80
C ARG A 638 -19.16 8.21 -1.55
N HIS A 639 -20.04 8.35 -0.58
CA HIS A 639 -20.18 7.42 0.53
C HIS A 639 -20.72 6.07 0.02
N VAL A 640 -20.02 4.99 0.35
CA VAL A 640 -20.29 3.62 -0.11
C VAL A 640 -20.33 2.64 1.05
N LYS A 641 -20.96 1.49 0.79
CA LYS A 641 -20.88 0.29 1.62
C LYS A 641 -20.27 -0.83 0.81
N ILE A 642 -19.26 -1.48 1.35
CA ILE A 642 -18.60 -2.67 0.81
C ILE A 642 -19.10 -3.91 1.56
N THR A 643 -19.44 -4.96 0.81
CA THR A 643 -19.80 -6.28 1.33
C THR A 643 -19.14 -7.37 0.49
N PHE A 644 -18.75 -8.48 1.09
CA PHE A 644 -18.04 -9.56 0.38
C PHE A 644 -18.99 -10.65 -0.15
N ASP A 645 -18.52 -11.45 -1.11
CA ASP A 645 -19.24 -12.63 -1.60
C ASP A 645 -19.02 -13.83 -0.66
N GLU A 646 -19.96 -14.77 -0.60
CA GLU A 646 -19.83 -15.96 0.27
C GLU A 646 -18.90 -17.05 -0.32
N ALA A 647 -18.60 -17.03 -1.62
CA ALA A 647 -17.82 -18.06 -2.32
C ALA A 647 -16.40 -17.59 -2.75
N GLU A 648 -16.17 -16.29 -2.95
CA GLU A 648 -14.84 -15.74 -3.33
C GLU A 648 -13.93 -15.50 -2.12
N PRO A 649 -12.59 -15.48 -2.24
CA PRO A 649 -11.73 -14.95 -1.17
C PRO A 649 -11.99 -13.45 -0.92
N ILE A 650 -11.63 -12.94 0.26
CA ILE A 650 -11.81 -11.51 0.60
C ILE A 650 -10.85 -10.62 -0.20
N ARG A 651 -9.65 -11.14 -0.52
CA ARG A 651 -8.65 -10.50 -1.38
C ARG A 651 -8.37 -11.36 -2.61
N GLY A 652 -8.13 -10.71 -3.75
CA GLY A 652 -7.72 -11.37 -4.99
C GLY A 652 -6.22 -11.64 -5.05
N ASN A 653 -5.77 -12.29 -6.13
CA ASN A 653 -4.36 -12.67 -6.32
C ASN A 653 -3.36 -11.49 -6.32
N TYR A 654 -3.85 -10.25 -6.40
CA TYR A 654 -3.07 -9.01 -6.40
C TYR A 654 -3.28 -8.17 -5.11
N GLY A 655 -3.62 -8.81 -3.98
CA GLY A 655 -3.84 -8.14 -2.68
C GLY A 655 -5.14 -7.31 -2.54
N ARG A 656 -5.67 -6.78 -3.64
CA ARG A 656 -6.91 -5.98 -3.71
C ARG A 656 -8.12 -6.68 -3.06
N LEU A 657 -8.94 -5.94 -2.33
CA LEU A 657 -10.22 -6.42 -1.79
C LEU A 657 -11.19 -6.77 -2.92
N LEU A 658 -11.95 -7.86 -2.75
CA LEU A 658 -12.97 -8.33 -3.68
C LEU A 658 -14.37 -7.98 -3.16
N GLY A 659 -14.85 -6.78 -3.49
CA GLY A 659 -16.08 -6.22 -2.94
C GLY A 659 -17.28 -6.17 -3.90
N TYR A 660 -18.47 -6.23 -3.32
CA TYR A 660 -19.66 -5.57 -3.88
C TYR A 660 -19.74 -4.15 -3.33
N LEU A 661 -19.69 -3.16 -4.21
CA LEU A 661 -19.89 -1.77 -3.88
C LEU A 661 -21.39 -1.42 -3.93
N HIS A 662 -21.91 -0.86 -2.84
CA HIS A 662 -23.28 -0.36 -2.77
C HIS A 662 -23.29 1.12 -2.43
N TYR A 663 -24.22 1.87 -3.01
CA TYR A 663 -24.38 3.30 -2.77
C TYR A 663 -25.84 3.71 -2.57
N ASP A 664 -26.04 4.85 -1.90
CA ASP A 664 -27.35 5.48 -1.82
C ASP A 664 -27.67 6.21 -3.15
N PRO A 665 -28.84 5.94 -3.79
CA PRO A 665 -29.17 6.57 -5.07
C PRO A 665 -29.59 8.04 -4.95
N ASP A 666 -30.08 8.47 -3.78
CA ASP A 666 -30.68 9.78 -3.53
C ASP A 666 -29.72 10.76 -2.81
N ASP A 667 -28.69 10.25 -2.14
CA ASP A 667 -27.63 11.04 -1.46
C ASP A 667 -26.21 10.62 -1.90
N PHE A 668 -25.31 11.59 -2.03
CA PHE A 668 -23.91 11.37 -2.40
C PHE A 668 -23.02 11.22 -1.14
N THR A 669 -23.34 11.97 -0.07
CA THR A 669 -22.66 11.93 1.23
C THR A 669 -23.60 11.31 2.25
N ALA A 670 -24.09 10.10 1.96
CA ALA A 670 -25.05 9.41 2.80
C ALA A 670 -24.45 9.09 4.17
N ASP A 671 -25.18 9.47 5.23
CA ASP A 671 -24.89 9.10 6.62
C ASP A 671 -24.72 7.57 6.72
N PHE A 672 -23.60 7.09 7.29
CA PHE A 672 -23.27 5.66 7.28
C PHE A 672 -24.24 4.82 8.13
N ASP A 673 -24.80 5.37 9.21
CA ASP A 673 -25.78 4.72 10.08
C ASP A 673 -27.21 4.70 9.49
N ALA A 674 -27.57 5.71 8.67
CA ALA A 674 -28.94 5.96 8.23
C ALA A 674 -29.18 5.87 6.72
N GLY A 675 -28.11 5.84 5.90
CA GLY A 675 -28.16 5.73 4.45
C GLY A 675 -28.77 4.42 3.98
N SER A 676 -29.39 4.42 2.80
CA SER A 676 -30.05 3.20 2.30
C SER A 676 -29.08 2.19 1.70
N PHE A 677 -27.96 2.67 1.13
CA PHE A 677 -26.97 1.89 0.37
C PHE A 677 -27.62 0.83 -0.53
N ALA A 678 -28.73 1.20 -1.19
CA ALA A 678 -29.66 0.26 -1.80
C ALA A 678 -29.30 -0.14 -3.24
N VAL A 679 -28.33 0.52 -3.87
CA VAL A 679 -27.91 0.22 -5.25
C VAL A 679 -26.54 -0.44 -5.26
N ASN A 680 -26.51 -1.74 -5.56
CA ASN A 680 -25.30 -2.46 -5.92
C ASN A 680 -24.78 -1.95 -7.27
N TYR A 681 -23.57 -1.38 -7.27
CA TYR A 681 -22.89 -0.80 -8.44
C TYR A 681 -22.47 -1.88 -9.44
N ASN A 682 -21.85 -2.97 -8.97
CA ASN A 682 -21.36 -4.08 -9.78
C ASN A 682 -22.47 -4.64 -10.69
N ARG A 683 -23.65 -4.86 -10.10
CA ARG A 683 -24.87 -5.28 -10.80
C ARG A 683 -25.33 -4.26 -11.84
N ARG A 684 -25.22 -2.96 -11.51
CA ARG A 684 -25.72 -1.86 -12.34
C ARG A 684 -24.87 -1.67 -13.60
N ILE A 685 -23.54 -1.70 -13.49
CA ILE A 685 -22.62 -1.51 -14.62
C ILE A 685 -22.78 -2.62 -15.68
N VAL A 686 -22.95 -3.88 -15.23
CA VAL A 686 -23.28 -5.03 -16.11
C VAL A 686 -24.67 -4.85 -16.76
N ALA A 687 -25.71 -4.54 -15.98
CA ALA A 687 -27.08 -4.42 -16.49
C ALA A 687 -27.27 -3.30 -17.55
N ASP A 688 -26.54 -2.19 -17.40
CA ASP A 688 -26.53 -1.08 -18.35
C ASP A 688 -25.64 -1.35 -19.58
N GLY A 689 -24.79 -2.39 -19.54
CA GLY A 689 -23.97 -2.87 -20.66
C GLY A 689 -22.60 -2.21 -20.78
N TYR A 690 -22.03 -1.69 -19.69
CA TYR A 690 -20.68 -1.09 -19.68
C TYR A 690 -19.58 -2.12 -19.38
N ALA A 691 -19.94 -3.25 -18.77
CA ALA A 691 -19.04 -4.33 -18.39
C ALA A 691 -19.59 -5.69 -18.86
N ARG A 692 -18.71 -6.68 -18.98
CA ARG A 692 -19.06 -8.10 -19.04
C ARG A 692 -19.08 -8.70 -17.63
N VAL A 693 -19.60 -9.92 -17.51
CA VAL A 693 -19.42 -10.72 -16.30
C VAL A 693 -18.04 -11.35 -16.30
N TYR A 694 -17.30 -11.14 -15.22
CA TYR A 694 -16.10 -11.92 -14.93
C TYR A 694 -16.52 -13.24 -14.30
N SER A 695 -16.35 -14.35 -15.01
CA SER A 695 -17.03 -15.62 -14.70
C SER A 695 -16.26 -16.46 -13.67
N SER A 696 -16.04 -15.90 -12.49
CA SER A 696 -15.43 -16.59 -11.34
C SER A 696 -16.47 -17.42 -10.55
N GLY A 697 -16.12 -17.87 -9.34
CA GLY A 697 -16.94 -18.77 -8.51
C GLY A 697 -18.08 -18.11 -7.74
N PHE A 698 -18.19 -16.78 -7.77
CA PHE A 698 -19.06 -15.97 -6.92
C PHE A 698 -20.54 -16.38 -6.88
N ALA A 699 -21.18 -16.21 -5.72
CA ALA A 699 -22.53 -16.70 -5.44
C ALA A 699 -23.62 -15.99 -6.26
N ALA A 700 -23.45 -14.70 -6.56
CA ALA A 700 -24.38 -13.92 -7.38
C ALA A 700 -24.22 -14.09 -8.91
N HIS A 701 -23.31 -14.97 -9.35
CA HIS A 701 -22.90 -15.12 -10.76
C HIS A 701 -24.08 -15.24 -11.73
N ASP A 702 -25.02 -16.14 -11.47
CA ASP A 702 -26.11 -16.40 -12.42
C ASP A 702 -27.12 -15.24 -12.50
N GLU A 703 -27.23 -14.40 -11.47
CA GLU A 703 -27.98 -13.15 -11.56
C GLU A 703 -27.27 -12.14 -12.47
N PHE A 704 -25.95 -12.05 -12.35
CA PHE A 704 -25.12 -11.15 -13.16
C PHE A 704 -25.10 -11.59 -14.63
N ALA A 705 -24.90 -12.89 -14.90
CA ALA A 705 -24.97 -13.47 -16.23
C ALA A 705 -26.34 -13.23 -16.89
N ALA A 706 -27.44 -13.36 -16.13
CA ALA A 706 -28.76 -13.02 -16.64
C ALA A 706 -28.92 -11.52 -16.98
N LEU A 707 -28.22 -10.61 -16.28
CA LEU A 707 -28.24 -9.17 -16.61
C LEU A 707 -27.41 -8.85 -17.85
N GLU A 708 -26.27 -9.52 -18.02
CA GLU A 708 -25.45 -9.48 -19.22
C GLU A 708 -26.20 -9.99 -20.45
N GLU A 709 -26.83 -11.17 -20.40
CA GLU A 709 -27.67 -11.68 -21.49
C GLU A 709 -28.78 -10.69 -21.87
N ASN A 710 -29.39 -10.03 -20.88
CA ASN A 710 -30.38 -8.97 -21.12
C ASN A 710 -29.79 -7.68 -21.70
N ALA A 711 -28.49 -7.42 -21.56
CA ALA A 711 -27.79 -6.30 -22.16
C ALA A 711 -27.33 -6.64 -23.59
N LEU A 712 -26.77 -7.84 -23.79
CA LEU A 712 -26.40 -8.45 -25.06
C LEU A 712 -27.59 -8.52 -26.02
N ALA A 713 -28.69 -9.15 -25.62
CA ALA A 713 -29.90 -9.29 -26.44
C ALA A 713 -30.59 -7.95 -26.78
N ALA A 714 -30.24 -6.87 -26.07
CA ALA A 714 -30.74 -5.53 -26.33
C ALA A 714 -29.73 -4.64 -27.08
N GLY A 715 -28.52 -5.13 -27.38
CA GLY A 715 -27.43 -4.35 -27.95
C GLY A 715 -27.04 -3.14 -27.09
N ARG A 716 -27.16 -3.25 -25.76
CA ARG A 716 -26.82 -2.15 -24.83
C ARG A 716 -25.31 -2.02 -24.67
N GLY A 717 -24.85 -0.78 -24.65
CA GLY A 717 -23.46 -0.45 -24.33
C GLY A 717 -22.44 -1.12 -25.24
N VAL A 718 -21.44 -1.78 -24.64
CA VAL A 718 -20.39 -2.54 -25.34
C VAL A 718 -20.97 -3.61 -26.29
N TRP A 719 -22.15 -4.14 -25.99
CA TRP A 719 -22.81 -5.13 -26.83
C TRP A 719 -23.38 -4.58 -28.15
N SER A 720 -23.33 -3.27 -28.39
CA SER A 720 -23.84 -2.67 -29.63
C SER A 720 -23.05 -3.05 -30.89
N ALA A 721 -21.87 -3.65 -30.74
CA ALA A 721 -21.07 -4.22 -31.82
C ALA A 721 -21.12 -5.76 -31.89
N SER A 722 -21.92 -6.41 -31.04
CA SER A 722 -22.04 -7.87 -31.03
C SER A 722 -22.87 -8.36 -32.22
N ASP A 723 -22.31 -9.32 -32.94
CA ASP A 723 -22.93 -10.01 -34.07
C ASP A 723 -22.40 -11.46 -34.07
N VAL A 724 -23.21 -12.38 -33.55
CA VAL A 724 -22.92 -13.82 -33.47
C VAL A 724 -23.27 -14.50 -34.79
N ASP A 725 -24.42 -14.17 -35.39
CA ASP A 725 -24.87 -14.72 -36.67
C ASP A 725 -23.88 -14.46 -37.84
N ALA A 726 -23.11 -13.36 -37.79
CA ALA A 726 -22.09 -13.05 -38.79
C ALA A 726 -20.75 -13.79 -38.60
N ARG A 727 -20.60 -14.62 -37.56
CA ARG A 727 -19.36 -15.34 -37.25
C ARG A 727 -19.11 -16.44 -38.28
N THR A 728 -17.84 -16.67 -38.60
CA THR A 728 -17.40 -17.78 -39.45
C THR A 728 -16.70 -18.82 -38.61
N ALA A 729 -17.02 -20.10 -38.83
CA ALA A 729 -16.35 -21.22 -38.19
C ALA A 729 -14.81 -21.11 -38.29
N ILE A 730 -14.15 -21.11 -37.13
CA ILE A 730 -12.70 -21.30 -37.00
C ILE A 730 -12.44 -22.75 -36.59
N ARG A 731 -11.25 -23.29 -36.87
CA ARG A 731 -10.76 -24.59 -36.35
C ARG A 731 -11.74 -25.78 -36.51
N ASN A 732 -12.64 -25.73 -37.48
CA ASN A 732 -13.70 -26.72 -37.70
C ASN A 732 -13.39 -27.65 -38.89
N GLU A 733 -12.18 -28.20 -38.89
CA GLU A 733 -11.74 -29.21 -39.86
C GLU A 733 -11.95 -30.63 -39.26
N PRO A 734 -11.91 -31.71 -40.08
CA PRO A 734 -11.93 -33.09 -39.57
C PRO A 734 -10.81 -33.36 -38.56
N VAL A 735 -11.10 -34.20 -37.56
CA VAL A 735 -10.18 -34.52 -36.47
C VAL A 735 -9.13 -35.54 -36.93
N GLU A 736 -7.93 -35.07 -37.25
CA GLU A 736 -6.79 -35.93 -37.63
C GLU A 736 -5.93 -36.34 -36.40
N ASP A 737 -5.63 -35.40 -35.50
CA ASP A 737 -4.93 -35.60 -34.23
C ASP A 737 -5.59 -34.77 -33.11
N LEU A 738 -5.42 -35.20 -31.85
CA LEU A 738 -5.81 -34.50 -30.63
C LEU A 738 -4.59 -34.33 -29.73
N PHE A 739 -4.50 -33.20 -29.01
CA PHE A 739 -3.62 -33.08 -27.85
C PHE A 739 -4.44 -33.24 -26.56
N VAL A 740 -3.90 -33.92 -25.56
CA VAL A 740 -4.57 -34.18 -24.28
C VAL A 740 -3.66 -33.73 -23.13
N PRO A 741 -3.84 -32.50 -22.60
CA PRO A 741 -2.98 -31.96 -21.57
C PRO A 741 -3.22 -32.61 -20.21
N SER A 742 -2.13 -32.88 -19.49
CA SER A 742 -2.12 -33.50 -18.16
C SER A 742 -3.02 -34.73 -18.10
N ALA A 743 -2.78 -35.69 -18.99
CA ALA A 743 -3.75 -36.74 -19.24
C ALA A 743 -3.95 -37.74 -18.06
N ARG A 744 -5.19 -38.15 -17.80
CA ARG A 744 -5.58 -39.15 -16.78
C ARG A 744 -6.49 -40.21 -17.42
N SER A 745 -6.25 -41.51 -17.21
CA SER A 745 -6.98 -42.54 -17.96
C SER A 745 -8.38 -42.82 -17.38
N ILE A 746 -9.25 -43.44 -18.19
CA ILE A 746 -10.59 -43.84 -17.76
C ILE A 746 -10.62 -45.32 -17.37
N ARG A 747 -11.19 -45.66 -16.21
CA ARG A 747 -11.46 -47.02 -15.73
C ARG A 747 -12.96 -47.30 -15.57
N SER A 748 -13.34 -48.57 -15.45
CA SER A 748 -14.68 -48.99 -15.05
C SER A 748 -14.72 -49.32 -13.55
N ALA A 749 -15.75 -48.88 -12.86
CA ALA A 749 -16.08 -49.27 -11.49
C ALA A 749 -16.65 -50.71 -11.38
N ARG A 750 -16.86 -51.42 -12.50
CA ARG A 750 -17.38 -52.81 -12.48
C ARG A 750 -16.30 -53.80 -12.07
N GLY A 751 -16.29 -54.12 -10.78
CA GLY A 751 -15.38 -55.12 -10.19
C GLY A 751 -15.39 -54.99 -8.68
N ARG A 752 -14.55 -55.76 -7.99
CA ARG A 752 -14.30 -55.53 -6.55
C ARG A 752 -13.27 -54.41 -6.28
N THR A 753 -12.52 -54.05 -7.31
CA THR A 753 -11.37 -53.13 -7.30
C THR A 753 -11.37 -52.27 -8.58
N GLY A 754 -12.56 -52.02 -9.15
CA GLY A 754 -12.69 -51.57 -10.54
C GLY A 754 -12.21 -52.61 -11.56
N GLY A 755 -12.05 -52.17 -12.80
CA GLY A 755 -11.60 -52.95 -13.96
C GLY A 755 -11.48 -52.07 -15.22
N ARG A 756 -11.10 -52.68 -16.34
CA ARG A 756 -10.93 -51.95 -17.61
C ARG A 756 -12.26 -51.54 -18.23
N VAL A 757 -12.25 -50.42 -18.96
CA VAL A 757 -13.36 -50.03 -19.86
C VAL A 757 -13.45 -51.05 -21.00
N ARG A 758 -14.63 -51.19 -21.63
CA ARG A 758 -14.78 -52.01 -22.86
C ARG A 758 -14.46 -51.15 -24.07
N ASP A 759 -13.77 -51.72 -25.04
CA ASP A 759 -13.36 -51.07 -26.29
C ASP A 759 -14.54 -50.37 -27.01
N GLU A 760 -15.73 -50.99 -26.99
CA GLU A 760 -17.00 -50.42 -27.51
C GLU A 760 -17.47 -49.11 -26.82
N ARG A 761 -16.75 -48.65 -25.80
CA ARG A 761 -17.01 -47.44 -25.00
C ARG A 761 -15.80 -46.51 -24.92
N VAL A 762 -14.69 -46.85 -25.58
CA VAL A 762 -13.50 -46.00 -25.65
C VAL A 762 -13.54 -45.28 -26.99
N ALA A 763 -13.68 -43.95 -26.97
CA ALA A 763 -13.70 -43.14 -28.17
C ALA A 763 -12.27 -42.80 -28.62
N VAL A 764 -11.41 -42.44 -27.66
CA VAL A 764 -10.01 -42.07 -27.86
C VAL A 764 -9.14 -42.80 -26.84
N SER A 765 -8.04 -43.38 -27.32
CA SER A 765 -6.96 -43.92 -26.48
C SER A 765 -5.70 -43.06 -26.61
N ALA A 766 -4.76 -43.23 -25.69
CA ALA A 766 -3.41 -42.69 -25.87
C ALA A 766 -2.69 -43.40 -27.02
N ALA A 767 -1.64 -42.77 -27.57
CA ALA A 767 -0.77 -43.40 -28.55
C ALA A 767 -0.06 -44.63 -27.95
N ALA A 768 0.40 -45.56 -28.81
CA ALA A 768 1.06 -46.79 -28.37
C ALA A 768 2.46 -46.58 -27.75
N SER A 769 3.00 -45.36 -27.86
CA SER A 769 4.21 -44.85 -27.19
C SER A 769 3.95 -44.38 -25.75
N ALA A 770 2.70 -44.03 -25.41
CA ALA A 770 2.37 -43.42 -24.14
C ALA A 770 2.58 -44.38 -22.95
N GLU A 771 3.09 -43.82 -21.86
CA GLU A 771 3.32 -44.50 -20.60
C GLU A 771 2.21 -44.16 -19.58
N GLN A 772 1.67 -45.18 -18.93
CA GLN A 772 0.74 -45.02 -17.80
C GLN A 772 1.53 -45.10 -16.48
N HIS A 773 1.57 -43.99 -15.74
CA HIS A 773 2.22 -43.90 -14.44
C HIS A 773 1.13 -43.99 -13.34
N LEU A 774 1.03 -45.15 -12.68
CA LEU A 774 -0.03 -45.41 -11.70
C LEU A 774 0.25 -44.77 -10.34
N GLU A 775 -0.82 -44.26 -9.73
CA GLU A 775 -0.84 -43.70 -8.38
C GLU A 775 -1.77 -44.55 -7.50
N GLY A 776 -1.33 -44.91 -6.29
CA GLY A 776 -2.16 -45.63 -5.31
C GLY A 776 -2.82 -46.93 -5.84
N ASP A 777 -4.15 -46.92 -5.97
CA ASP A 777 -4.98 -48.08 -6.35
C ASP A 777 -5.50 -48.06 -7.81
N GLY A 778 -4.81 -47.32 -8.68
CA GLY A 778 -5.11 -47.24 -10.11
C GLY A 778 -5.15 -48.59 -10.84
N VAL A 779 -5.94 -48.65 -11.92
CA VAL A 779 -6.07 -49.82 -12.80
C VAL A 779 -5.02 -49.75 -13.92
N ALA A 780 -4.13 -50.74 -13.95
CA ALA A 780 -3.14 -50.88 -15.02
C ALA A 780 -3.77 -51.23 -16.38
N TYR A 781 -3.24 -50.65 -17.45
CA TYR A 781 -3.49 -50.99 -18.86
C TYR A 781 -2.23 -51.57 -19.52
N ASP A 782 -2.30 -52.82 -20.01
CA ASP A 782 -1.18 -53.52 -20.68
C ASP A 782 -1.24 -53.35 -22.21
N GLY A 783 -1.66 -52.18 -22.69
CA GLY A 783 -2.04 -51.88 -24.07
C GLY A 783 -2.74 -50.53 -24.12
N ASP A 784 -3.60 -50.31 -25.12
CA ASP A 784 -4.34 -49.05 -25.35
C ASP A 784 -4.91 -48.46 -24.04
N VAL A 785 -4.42 -47.28 -23.66
CA VAL A 785 -4.81 -46.56 -22.44
C VAL A 785 -6.00 -45.66 -22.76
N PRO A 786 -7.21 -45.89 -22.21
CA PRO A 786 -8.40 -45.10 -22.57
C PRO A 786 -8.31 -43.67 -22.04
N LEU A 787 -8.42 -42.68 -22.94
CA LEU A 787 -8.44 -41.26 -22.57
C LEU A 787 -9.86 -40.68 -22.60
N VAL A 788 -10.72 -41.16 -23.50
CA VAL A 788 -12.14 -40.74 -23.55
C VAL A 788 -13.06 -41.95 -23.46
N GLY A 789 -13.88 -41.98 -22.42
CA GLY A 789 -14.85 -43.04 -22.15
C GLY A 789 -16.28 -42.54 -22.27
N VAL A 790 -17.13 -43.27 -23.00
CA VAL A 790 -18.51 -42.87 -23.33
C VAL A 790 -19.54 -43.85 -22.72
N ASP A 791 -20.65 -43.31 -22.18
CA ASP A 791 -21.85 -44.04 -21.76
C ASP A 791 -23.09 -43.45 -22.45
N GLU A 792 -23.28 -43.75 -23.73
CA GLU A 792 -24.45 -43.29 -24.52
C GLU A 792 -25.78 -43.55 -23.78
N ARG A 793 -25.91 -44.71 -23.12
CA ARG A 793 -27.11 -45.10 -22.36
C ARG A 793 -27.37 -44.24 -21.13
N ARG A 794 -26.38 -43.47 -20.71
CA ARG A 794 -26.43 -42.52 -19.61
C ARG A 794 -26.19 -41.09 -20.09
N ARG A 795 -25.99 -40.80 -21.38
CA ARG A 795 -25.59 -39.46 -21.86
C ARG A 795 -24.42 -38.85 -21.07
N VAL A 796 -23.46 -39.68 -20.66
CA VAL A 796 -22.29 -39.26 -19.88
C VAL A 796 -21.01 -39.70 -20.57
N ALA A 797 -20.07 -38.77 -20.74
CA ALA A 797 -18.70 -39.08 -21.09
C ALA A 797 -17.73 -38.57 -20.02
N LEU A 798 -16.56 -39.20 -19.95
CA LEU A 798 -15.41 -38.72 -19.18
C LEU A 798 -14.26 -38.50 -20.18
N VAL A 799 -13.66 -37.31 -20.14
CA VAL A 799 -12.51 -36.90 -20.96
C VAL A 799 -11.33 -36.69 -20.03
N GLY A 800 -10.28 -37.48 -20.24
CA GLY A 800 -9.09 -37.55 -19.39
C GLY A 800 -8.08 -36.42 -19.61
N GLY A 801 -8.55 -35.18 -19.72
CA GLY A 801 -7.74 -33.97 -19.92
C GLY A 801 -8.62 -32.75 -20.21
N LEU A 802 -8.05 -31.55 -20.15
CA LEU A 802 -8.76 -30.29 -20.39
C LEU A 802 -8.54 -29.84 -21.85
N LEU A 803 -9.36 -30.34 -22.76
CA LEU A 803 -9.12 -30.17 -24.22
C LEU A 803 -9.33 -28.74 -24.75
N ILE A 804 -9.88 -27.84 -23.93
CA ILE A 804 -10.34 -26.48 -24.28
C ILE A 804 -9.72 -25.39 -23.40
N ASP A 805 -8.75 -25.76 -22.56
CA ASP A 805 -7.99 -24.89 -21.67
C ASP A 805 -7.09 -23.97 -22.51
N GLU A 806 -7.32 -22.66 -22.43
CA GLU A 806 -6.64 -21.67 -23.28
C GLU A 806 -5.15 -21.52 -23.01
N ARG A 807 -4.66 -21.96 -21.83
CA ARG A 807 -3.22 -21.94 -21.49
C ARG A 807 -2.34 -22.73 -22.46
N TYR A 808 -2.94 -23.56 -23.31
CA TYR A 808 -2.28 -24.37 -24.34
C TYR A 808 -2.28 -23.71 -25.73
N GLU A 809 -2.73 -22.47 -25.85
CA GLU A 809 -2.70 -21.70 -27.09
C GLU A 809 -1.39 -20.89 -27.21
N ALA A 810 -0.93 -20.68 -28.45
CA ALA A 810 0.34 -19.99 -28.70
C ALA A 810 0.33 -18.51 -28.29
N ASP A 811 -0.83 -17.86 -28.41
CA ASP A 811 -1.06 -16.46 -28.03
C ASP A 811 -1.02 -16.28 -26.50
N GLU A 812 -1.28 -17.33 -25.70
CA GLU A 812 -1.11 -17.35 -24.23
C GLU A 812 0.29 -17.81 -23.79
N GLY A 813 1.24 -17.97 -24.72
CA GLY A 813 2.64 -18.26 -24.42
C GLY A 813 3.02 -19.74 -24.26
N PHE A 814 2.14 -20.70 -24.61
CA PHE A 814 2.43 -22.14 -24.45
C PHE A 814 3.68 -22.66 -25.20
N GLY A 815 4.17 -21.92 -26.20
CA GLY A 815 5.37 -22.28 -26.97
C GLY A 815 5.13 -23.27 -28.11
N ALA A 816 3.89 -23.77 -28.28
CA ALA A 816 3.47 -24.57 -29.42
C ALA A 816 2.13 -24.07 -30.00
N ASP A 817 1.96 -24.19 -31.32
CA ASP A 817 0.71 -23.85 -32.01
C ASP A 817 -0.25 -25.04 -31.97
N THR A 818 -1.31 -24.91 -31.17
CA THR A 818 -2.39 -25.90 -31.02
C THR A 818 -3.57 -25.64 -31.96
N SER A 819 -3.53 -24.59 -32.79
CA SER A 819 -4.68 -24.16 -33.60
C SER A 819 -5.14 -25.23 -34.61
N GLY A 820 -4.22 -26.06 -35.09
CA GLY A 820 -4.48 -27.15 -36.04
C GLY A 820 -5.03 -28.46 -35.46
N TYR A 821 -5.13 -28.61 -34.13
CA TYR A 821 -5.63 -29.85 -33.51
C TYR A 821 -7.16 -29.87 -33.46
N GLY A 822 -7.75 -31.06 -33.67
CA GLY A 822 -9.20 -31.25 -33.74
C GLY A 822 -9.93 -31.23 -32.40
N ASN A 823 -9.35 -30.66 -31.34
CA ASN A 823 -9.88 -30.66 -29.98
C ASN A 823 -11.30 -30.08 -29.90
N PHE A 824 -11.54 -28.95 -30.57
CA PHE A 824 -12.82 -28.24 -30.56
C PHE A 824 -13.94 -28.99 -31.31
N PRO A 825 -13.77 -29.42 -32.58
CA PRO A 825 -14.79 -30.23 -33.26
C PRO A 825 -14.98 -31.60 -32.58
N PHE A 826 -13.92 -32.22 -32.05
CA PHE A 826 -14.06 -33.48 -31.29
C PHE A 826 -14.96 -33.34 -30.06
N LEU A 827 -14.72 -32.33 -29.22
CA LEU A 827 -15.54 -32.11 -28.03
C LEU A 827 -16.98 -31.79 -28.44
N THR A 828 -17.17 -30.88 -29.40
CA THR A 828 -18.50 -30.44 -29.84
C THR A 828 -19.33 -31.58 -30.44
N ASN A 829 -18.70 -32.42 -31.29
CA ASN A 829 -19.31 -33.67 -31.76
C ASN A 829 -19.69 -34.62 -30.61
N LEU A 830 -18.88 -34.69 -29.54
CA LEU A 830 -19.15 -35.53 -28.36
C LEU A 830 -20.35 -35.03 -27.54
N LEU A 831 -20.51 -33.70 -27.43
CA LEU A 831 -21.68 -33.09 -26.80
C LEU A 831 -22.95 -33.39 -27.60
N ASP A 832 -22.94 -33.13 -28.92
CA ASP A 832 -24.09 -33.37 -29.80
C ASP A 832 -24.47 -34.86 -29.88
N CYS A 833 -23.49 -35.75 -30.03
CA CYS A 833 -23.71 -37.20 -30.11
C CYS A 833 -24.36 -37.81 -28.86
N LEU A 834 -24.28 -37.14 -27.70
CA LEU A 834 -24.92 -37.56 -26.45
C LEU A 834 -26.27 -36.89 -26.21
N SER A 835 -26.53 -35.75 -26.85
CA SER A 835 -27.67 -34.88 -26.57
C SER A 835 -28.91 -35.17 -27.43
N GLU A 836 -30.08 -34.88 -26.85
CA GLU A 836 -31.37 -34.73 -27.55
C GLU A 836 -31.92 -33.29 -27.41
N THR A 837 -31.14 -32.38 -26.86
CA THR A 837 -31.44 -30.94 -26.65
C THR A 837 -30.45 -30.07 -27.40
N ASP A 838 -30.91 -28.93 -27.89
CA ASP A 838 -30.18 -28.14 -28.90
C ASP A 838 -29.69 -26.76 -28.38
N GLY A 839 -30.03 -26.36 -27.14
CA GLY A 839 -29.58 -25.08 -26.55
C GLY A 839 -28.10 -25.03 -26.17
N ASP A 840 -27.66 -23.93 -25.56
CA ASP A 840 -26.24 -23.63 -25.29
C ASP A 840 -25.43 -24.74 -24.58
N VAL A 841 -24.11 -24.67 -24.69
CA VAL A 841 -23.17 -25.44 -23.86
C VAL A 841 -22.95 -24.68 -22.56
N ILE A 842 -23.16 -25.36 -21.42
CA ILE A 842 -22.92 -24.81 -20.09
C ILE A 842 -21.63 -25.39 -19.51
N LEU A 843 -20.77 -24.53 -18.99
CA LEU A 843 -19.69 -24.90 -18.06
C LEU A 843 -20.17 -24.66 -16.62
N ALA A 844 -19.91 -25.60 -15.72
CA ALA A 844 -20.20 -25.41 -14.30
C ALA A 844 -18.99 -24.81 -13.57
N GLY A 845 -19.16 -23.66 -12.90
CA GLY A 845 -18.08 -22.92 -12.22
C GLY A 845 -18.16 -22.86 -10.68
N GLY A 846 -19.36 -22.98 -10.11
CA GLY A 846 -19.69 -22.57 -8.74
C GLY A 846 -19.28 -23.51 -7.59
N GLN A 847 -18.37 -24.46 -7.81
CA GLN A 847 -17.91 -25.42 -6.77
C GLN A 847 -16.39 -25.33 -6.56
N GLY A 848 -15.83 -24.14 -6.79
CA GLY A 848 -14.40 -23.85 -6.69
C GLY A 848 -13.59 -24.37 -7.88
N GLN A 849 -14.11 -24.20 -9.10
CA GLN A 849 -13.38 -24.54 -10.34
C GLN A 849 -12.46 -23.40 -10.82
N PHE A 850 -12.85 -22.14 -10.57
CA PHE A 850 -12.08 -20.96 -10.95
C PHE A 850 -10.69 -20.94 -10.28
N ASN A 851 -9.63 -20.69 -11.05
CA ASN A 851 -8.21 -20.77 -10.64
C ASN A 851 -7.74 -22.12 -10.03
N ALA A 852 -8.59 -23.14 -9.96
CA ALA A 852 -8.21 -24.42 -9.35
C ALA A 852 -7.42 -25.31 -10.32
N ALA A 853 -6.25 -25.78 -9.91
CA ALA A 853 -5.39 -26.64 -10.74
C ALA A 853 -6.16 -27.84 -11.32
N GLY A 854 -6.03 -28.06 -12.63
CA GLY A 854 -6.73 -29.14 -13.34
C GLY A 854 -8.24 -28.97 -13.46
N SER A 855 -8.74 -27.74 -13.31
CA SER A 855 -10.14 -27.34 -13.45
C SER A 855 -10.30 -26.29 -14.57
N LEU A 856 -11.53 -25.84 -14.82
CA LEU A 856 -11.86 -24.83 -15.83
C LEU A 856 -13.06 -23.99 -15.39
N SER A 857 -12.95 -22.68 -15.64
CA SER A 857 -14.01 -21.67 -15.69
C SER A 857 -14.19 -21.17 -17.12
N LEU A 858 -15.18 -20.29 -17.36
CA LEU A 858 -15.42 -19.69 -18.67
C LEU A 858 -14.29 -18.72 -19.09
N GLU A 859 -13.57 -18.15 -18.12
CA GLU A 859 -12.40 -17.30 -18.36
C GLU A 859 -11.22 -18.11 -18.93
N ASP A 860 -11.16 -19.43 -18.69
CA ASP A 860 -10.12 -20.33 -19.22
C ASP A 860 -10.43 -20.88 -20.64
N CYS A 861 -11.48 -20.37 -21.31
CA CYS A 861 -12.11 -21.01 -22.47
C CYS A 861 -12.35 -20.07 -23.68
N LYS A 862 -11.72 -18.89 -23.78
CA LYS A 862 -12.10 -17.84 -24.74
C LYS A 862 -12.00 -18.27 -26.21
N TYR A 863 -11.03 -19.12 -26.55
CA TYR A 863 -10.88 -19.69 -27.89
C TYR A 863 -11.96 -20.73 -28.22
N TYR A 864 -12.38 -21.55 -27.26
CA TYR A 864 -13.46 -22.53 -27.49
C TYR A 864 -14.83 -21.85 -27.58
N ARG A 865 -15.08 -20.79 -26.79
CA ARG A 865 -16.25 -19.93 -26.98
C ARG A 865 -16.27 -19.33 -28.38
N ARG A 866 -15.15 -18.78 -28.85
CA ARG A 866 -15.04 -18.20 -30.20
C ARG A 866 -15.21 -19.24 -31.32
N TYR A 867 -14.80 -20.48 -31.09
CA TYR A 867 -15.11 -21.61 -31.97
C TYR A 867 -16.63 -21.86 -32.05
N LEU A 868 -17.30 -21.98 -30.90
CA LEU A 868 -18.72 -22.28 -30.81
C LEU A 868 -19.57 -21.22 -31.52
N GLU A 869 -19.26 -19.93 -31.30
CA GLU A 869 -19.93 -18.83 -32.03
C GLU A 869 -19.86 -18.99 -33.55
N GLY A 870 -18.73 -19.46 -34.08
CA GLY A 870 -18.53 -19.67 -35.52
C GLY A 870 -19.28 -20.88 -36.09
N VAL A 871 -19.83 -21.75 -35.24
CA VAL A 871 -20.63 -22.93 -35.63
C VAL A 871 -22.09 -22.83 -35.17
N ASP A 872 -22.57 -21.62 -34.88
CA ASP A 872 -23.96 -21.32 -34.44
C ASP A 872 -24.30 -21.94 -33.06
N GLU A 873 -23.33 -21.94 -32.15
CA GLU A 873 -23.44 -22.44 -30.78
C GLU A 873 -22.90 -21.40 -29.78
N ARG A 874 -23.19 -21.55 -28.48
CA ARG A 874 -22.65 -20.68 -27.43
C ARG A 874 -22.10 -21.46 -26.24
N LEU A 875 -21.12 -20.87 -25.56
CA LEU A 875 -20.62 -21.30 -24.25
C LEU A 875 -21.04 -20.26 -23.20
N ARG A 876 -21.69 -20.71 -22.13
CA ARG A 876 -22.02 -19.92 -20.94
C ARG A 876 -21.57 -20.65 -19.68
N GLN A 877 -21.52 -19.95 -18.55
CA GLN A 877 -21.29 -20.54 -17.23
C GLN A 877 -22.58 -20.53 -16.39
N ILE A 878 -22.71 -21.53 -15.52
CA ILE A 878 -23.70 -21.57 -14.42
C ILE A 878 -22.97 -21.97 -13.14
N ASN A 879 -23.18 -21.22 -12.05
CA ASN A 879 -22.62 -21.53 -10.74
C ASN A 879 -23.63 -22.28 -9.86
N ASP A 880 -24.91 -21.90 -9.88
CA ASP A 880 -25.98 -22.52 -9.10
C ASP A 880 -26.78 -23.51 -9.97
N LEU A 881 -26.27 -24.74 -10.04
CA LEU A 881 -26.87 -25.80 -10.86
C LEU A 881 -28.22 -26.27 -10.30
N GLU A 882 -28.46 -26.21 -8.98
CA GLU A 882 -29.75 -26.55 -8.38
C GLU A 882 -30.86 -25.60 -8.84
N ARG A 883 -30.60 -24.29 -8.86
CA ARG A 883 -31.60 -23.27 -9.18
C ARG A 883 -31.69 -22.91 -10.65
N THR A 884 -30.55 -22.70 -11.33
CA THR A 884 -30.55 -22.07 -12.66
C THR A 884 -30.80 -23.08 -13.77
N LEU A 885 -30.13 -24.24 -13.75
CA LEU A 885 -30.23 -25.26 -14.81
C LEU A 885 -31.67 -25.76 -15.10
N PRO A 886 -32.59 -25.90 -14.12
CA PRO A 886 -33.99 -26.27 -14.38
C PRO A 886 -34.86 -25.16 -14.97
N ASP A 887 -34.46 -23.90 -14.83
CA ASP A 887 -35.23 -22.71 -15.23
C ASP A 887 -34.83 -22.17 -16.63
N GLU A 888 -33.76 -22.72 -17.24
CA GLU A 888 -33.34 -22.41 -18.61
C GLU A 888 -34.48 -22.59 -19.63
N SER A 889 -34.78 -21.54 -20.39
CA SER A 889 -35.91 -21.52 -21.33
C SER A 889 -35.75 -22.49 -22.50
N GLU A 890 -34.51 -22.72 -22.93
CA GLU A 890 -34.12 -23.72 -23.90
C GLU A 890 -33.12 -24.66 -23.21
N PRO A 891 -33.46 -25.95 -23.01
CA PRO A 891 -32.59 -26.86 -22.27
C PRO A 891 -31.20 -26.95 -22.92
N PRO A 892 -30.11 -26.71 -22.16
CA PRO A 892 -28.74 -26.79 -22.66
C PRO A 892 -28.44 -28.11 -23.38
N ARG A 893 -27.59 -28.09 -24.40
CA ARG A 893 -27.15 -29.32 -25.08
C ARG A 893 -26.26 -30.18 -24.19
N ALA A 894 -25.34 -29.53 -23.48
CA ALA A 894 -24.48 -30.21 -22.54
C ALA A 894 -24.12 -29.36 -21.33
N VAL A 895 -23.86 -30.03 -20.21
CA VAL A 895 -23.11 -29.47 -19.09
C VAL A 895 -21.71 -30.10 -19.05
N LEU A 896 -20.70 -29.25 -19.20
CA LEU A 896 -19.29 -29.54 -18.95
C LEU A 896 -18.99 -29.35 -17.47
N LEU A 897 -18.28 -30.29 -16.86
CA LEU A 897 -17.86 -30.19 -15.46
C LEU A 897 -16.43 -30.65 -15.28
N SER A 898 -15.55 -29.71 -14.97
CA SER A 898 -14.14 -29.92 -14.60
C SER A 898 -14.02 -30.32 -13.12
N ALA A 899 -12.82 -30.49 -12.56
CA ALA A 899 -12.64 -31.10 -11.23
C ALA A 899 -12.97 -30.14 -10.06
N PRO A 900 -14.12 -30.25 -9.37
CA PRO A 900 -14.54 -29.22 -8.43
C PRO A 900 -13.81 -29.36 -7.10
N ALA A 901 -13.35 -28.22 -6.54
CA ALA A 901 -12.70 -28.19 -5.23
C ALA A 901 -13.65 -28.63 -4.11
N HIS A 902 -14.94 -28.30 -4.22
CA HIS A 902 -15.97 -28.68 -3.28
C HIS A 902 -16.85 -29.82 -3.82
N GLU A 903 -17.31 -30.74 -2.95
CA GLU A 903 -18.26 -31.77 -3.37
C GLU A 903 -19.61 -31.12 -3.70
N LEU A 904 -20.11 -31.29 -4.94
CA LEU A 904 -21.42 -30.80 -5.37
C LEU A 904 -22.51 -31.15 -4.35
N ALA A 905 -23.44 -30.20 -4.12
CA ALA A 905 -24.54 -30.42 -3.23
C ALA A 905 -25.49 -31.50 -3.78
N VAL A 906 -26.34 -32.04 -2.88
CA VAL A 906 -27.36 -33.02 -3.27
C VAL A 906 -28.34 -32.41 -4.29
N GLY A 907 -28.58 -31.11 -4.22
CA GLY A 907 -29.37 -30.32 -5.17
C GLY A 907 -28.80 -30.33 -6.58
N ASP A 908 -27.57 -29.84 -6.75
CA ASP A 908 -26.84 -29.83 -8.04
C ASP A 908 -26.85 -31.22 -8.69
N CYS A 909 -26.55 -32.24 -7.89
CA CYS A 909 -26.51 -33.63 -8.36
C CYS A 909 -27.90 -34.17 -8.75
N LEU A 910 -28.99 -33.64 -8.18
CA LEU A 910 -30.36 -33.93 -8.61
C LEU A 910 -30.71 -33.17 -9.88
N ALA A 911 -30.42 -31.87 -9.97
CA ALA A 911 -30.66 -31.03 -11.14
C ALA A 911 -29.94 -31.59 -12.38
N LEU A 912 -28.62 -31.81 -12.30
CA LEU A 912 -27.84 -32.47 -13.35
C LEU A 912 -28.42 -33.83 -13.74
N ARG A 913 -28.87 -34.61 -12.76
CA ARG A 913 -29.46 -35.94 -13.02
C ARG A 913 -30.79 -35.84 -13.73
N GLU A 914 -31.64 -34.85 -13.42
CA GLU A 914 -32.95 -34.64 -14.02
C GLU A 914 -32.83 -34.06 -15.43
N TYR A 915 -32.05 -32.98 -15.61
CA TYR A 915 -31.62 -32.43 -16.89
C TYR A 915 -31.14 -33.53 -17.87
N ARG A 916 -30.21 -34.37 -17.41
CA ARG A 916 -29.64 -35.48 -18.18
C ARG A 916 -30.66 -36.59 -18.48
N ASN A 917 -31.73 -36.73 -17.71
CA ASN A 917 -32.85 -37.63 -18.06
C ASN A 917 -33.82 -37.00 -19.06
N ALA A 918 -33.84 -35.67 -19.18
CA ALA A 918 -34.71 -34.94 -20.10
C ALA A 918 -34.16 -34.88 -21.54
N GLY A 919 -32.86 -35.11 -21.74
CA GLY A 919 -32.25 -35.24 -23.06
C GLY A 919 -30.79 -34.77 -23.13
N GLY A 920 -30.38 -33.89 -22.21
CA GLY A 920 -29.05 -33.27 -22.25
C GLY A 920 -27.88 -34.20 -21.91
N ALA A 921 -26.69 -33.80 -22.37
CA ALA A 921 -25.44 -34.50 -22.12
C ALA A 921 -24.72 -33.96 -20.86
N VAL A 922 -23.99 -34.82 -20.15
CA VAL A 922 -23.07 -34.38 -19.07
C VAL A 922 -21.68 -34.94 -19.34
N VAL A 923 -20.73 -34.06 -19.62
CA VAL A 923 -19.34 -34.44 -19.93
C VAL A 923 -18.43 -33.98 -18.80
N LEU A 924 -17.74 -34.93 -18.21
CA LEU A 924 -16.81 -34.68 -17.10
C LEU A 924 -15.39 -34.56 -17.68
N LEU A 925 -14.67 -33.51 -17.30
CA LEU A 925 -13.29 -33.23 -17.72
C LEU A 925 -12.38 -33.48 -16.50
N GLY A 926 -11.42 -34.40 -16.61
CA GLY A 926 -10.60 -34.82 -15.47
C GLY A 926 -9.11 -34.83 -15.80
N SER A 927 -8.37 -33.91 -15.19
CA SER A 927 -6.93 -33.73 -15.36
C SER A 927 -6.11 -34.54 -14.35
N ALA A 928 -4.87 -34.88 -14.72
CA ALA A 928 -3.83 -35.36 -13.82
C ALA A 928 -3.27 -34.25 -12.91
N ALA A 929 -3.39 -32.98 -13.32
CA ALA A 929 -2.99 -31.82 -12.52
C ALA A 929 -3.99 -31.47 -11.41
N ALA A 930 -5.21 -32.02 -11.46
CA ALA A 930 -6.22 -31.82 -10.42
C ALA A 930 -5.90 -32.65 -9.17
N ASP A 931 -6.19 -32.06 -8.00
CA ASP A 931 -6.01 -32.74 -6.72
C ASP A 931 -6.81 -34.06 -6.64
N ALA A 932 -6.31 -34.98 -5.82
CA ALA A 932 -6.93 -36.28 -5.61
C ALA A 932 -8.34 -36.20 -5.00
N ASP A 933 -8.65 -35.20 -4.17
CA ASP A 933 -10.00 -34.93 -3.65
C ASP A 933 -10.93 -34.40 -4.75
N HIS A 934 -10.48 -33.45 -5.58
CA HIS A 934 -11.28 -32.90 -6.68
C HIS A 934 -11.63 -34.00 -7.70
N THR A 935 -10.65 -34.86 -8.02
CA THR A 935 -10.83 -36.05 -8.86
C THR A 935 -11.77 -37.07 -8.21
N ARG A 936 -11.81 -37.16 -6.87
CA ARG A 936 -12.79 -37.99 -6.13
C ARG A 936 -14.20 -37.40 -6.21
N HIS A 937 -14.38 -36.07 -6.17
CA HIS A 937 -15.67 -35.41 -6.36
C HIS A 937 -16.27 -35.72 -7.74
N LEU A 938 -15.50 -35.57 -8.83
CA LEU A 938 -15.94 -35.98 -10.19
C LEU A 938 -16.34 -37.46 -10.26
N ASN A 939 -15.51 -38.33 -9.69
CA ASN A 939 -15.79 -39.77 -9.65
C ASN A 939 -17.06 -40.12 -8.86
N ARG A 940 -17.41 -39.29 -7.88
CA ARG A 940 -18.63 -39.41 -7.08
C ARG A 940 -19.84 -38.89 -7.84
N LEU A 941 -19.75 -37.75 -8.53
CA LEU A 941 -20.78 -37.28 -9.46
C LEU A 941 -21.06 -38.32 -10.55
N ALA A 942 -20.04 -38.88 -11.19
CA ALA A 942 -20.17 -39.98 -12.16
C ALA A 942 -20.95 -41.18 -11.58
N ALA A 943 -20.78 -41.47 -10.29
CA ALA A 943 -21.54 -42.51 -9.59
C ALA A 943 -23.02 -42.15 -9.39
N GLN A 944 -23.32 -40.88 -9.08
CA GLN A 944 -24.68 -40.38 -8.85
C GLN A 944 -25.47 -40.23 -10.15
N LEU A 945 -24.80 -39.79 -11.23
CA LEU A 945 -25.32 -39.86 -12.60
C LEU A 945 -25.54 -41.33 -13.03
N GLY A 946 -24.80 -42.27 -12.43
CA GLY A 946 -25.01 -43.71 -12.53
C GLY A 946 -24.30 -44.38 -13.70
N THR A 947 -23.34 -43.69 -14.32
CA THR A 947 -22.33 -44.35 -15.16
C THR A 947 -21.40 -45.19 -14.28
N ASP A 948 -20.81 -46.23 -14.86
CA ASP A 948 -19.72 -46.98 -14.24
C ASP A 948 -18.33 -46.52 -14.68
N LEU A 949 -18.22 -45.47 -15.49
CA LEU A 949 -16.92 -44.86 -15.85
C LEU A 949 -16.37 -44.00 -14.71
N ARG A 950 -15.07 -44.07 -14.49
CA ARG A 950 -14.34 -43.29 -13.47
C ARG A 950 -13.02 -42.83 -14.04
N PHE A 951 -12.54 -41.65 -13.64
CA PHE A 951 -11.14 -41.31 -13.77
C PHE A 951 -10.31 -42.29 -12.94
N ASN A 952 -9.20 -42.74 -13.51
CA ASN A 952 -8.26 -43.63 -12.87
C ASN A 952 -7.33 -42.86 -11.95
N THR A 953 -6.68 -43.56 -11.02
CA THR A 953 -5.67 -42.96 -10.15
C THR A 953 -4.31 -43.12 -10.84
N ASP A 954 -4.05 -42.26 -11.83
CA ASP A 954 -2.84 -42.28 -12.66
C ASP A 954 -2.52 -40.95 -13.35
N ARG A 955 -1.34 -40.86 -13.93
CA ARG A 955 -0.98 -39.88 -14.97
C ARG A 955 -0.62 -40.65 -16.25
N VAL A 956 -0.99 -40.13 -17.41
CA VAL A 956 -0.57 -40.65 -18.71
C VAL A 956 0.35 -39.61 -19.35
N VAL A 957 1.51 -40.04 -19.80
CA VAL A 957 2.53 -39.19 -20.46
C VAL A 957 2.99 -39.84 -21.74
N ASP A 958 3.49 -39.07 -22.71
CA ASP A 958 4.13 -39.65 -23.90
C ASP A 958 5.45 -38.91 -24.21
N PRO A 959 6.62 -39.52 -23.97
CA PRO A 959 7.91 -38.90 -24.24
C PRO A 959 8.29 -38.86 -25.73
N ASP A 960 7.58 -39.62 -26.60
CA ASP A 960 7.83 -39.68 -28.05
C ASP A 960 6.86 -38.81 -28.87
N ARG A 961 5.64 -38.55 -28.34
CA ARG A 961 4.57 -37.76 -28.99
C ARG A 961 3.94 -36.74 -28.04
N ASN A 962 4.53 -35.55 -27.97
CA ASN A 962 4.06 -34.46 -27.12
C ASN A 962 4.32 -33.09 -27.76
N LEU A 963 3.64 -32.09 -27.20
CA LEU A 963 3.81 -30.67 -27.53
C LEU A 963 4.77 -29.97 -26.57
N ALA A 964 5.45 -28.92 -27.08
CA ALA A 964 6.33 -28.03 -26.32
C ALA A 964 7.46 -28.74 -25.53
N ASP A 965 7.89 -29.93 -25.98
CA ASP A 965 8.83 -30.82 -25.28
C ASP A 965 8.36 -31.25 -23.86
N ASP A 966 7.06 -31.14 -23.54
CA ASP A 966 6.45 -31.60 -22.27
C ASP A 966 5.65 -32.90 -22.46
N PRO A 967 6.15 -34.06 -21.99
CA PRO A 967 5.43 -35.34 -22.01
C PRO A 967 4.05 -35.34 -21.33
N ALA A 968 3.69 -34.32 -20.53
CA ALA A 968 2.34 -34.15 -19.99
C ALA A 968 1.27 -33.82 -21.04
N VAL A 969 1.68 -33.18 -22.15
CA VAL A 969 0.80 -32.69 -23.21
C VAL A 969 0.92 -33.61 -24.42
N LEU A 970 0.42 -34.84 -24.25
CA LEU A 970 0.55 -35.91 -25.23
C LEU A 970 -0.32 -35.68 -26.46
N GLU A 971 0.10 -36.22 -27.61
CA GLU A 971 -0.69 -36.27 -28.83
C GLU A 971 -1.29 -37.67 -29.08
N THR A 972 -2.45 -37.74 -29.74
CA THR A 972 -3.01 -39.02 -30.19
C THR A 972 -3.90 -38.90 -31.43
N ALA A 973 -3.77 -39.90 -32.31
CA ALA A 973 -4.69 -40.24 -33.40
C ALA A 973 -5.33 -41.64 -33.21
N ALA A 974 -5.29 -42.19 -31.99
CA ALA A 974 -5.80 -43.53 -31.69
C ALA A 974 -7.33 -43.50 -31.48
N PHE A 975 -8.04 -43.26 -32.59
CA PHE A 975 -9.48 -43.01 -32.63
C PHE A 975 -10.31 -44.26 -32.93
N ASN A 976 -11.42 -44.40 -32.22
CA ASN A 976 -12.41 -45.43 -32.49
C ASN A 976 -13.52 -44.89 -33.41
N HIS A 977 -13.27 -44.93 -34.73
CA HIS A 977 -14.21 -44.50 -35.78
C HIS A 977 -15.55 -45.30 -35.85
N SER A 978 -15.90 -46.10 -34.83
CA SER A 978 -17.30 -46.52 -34.64
C SER A 978 -18.16 -45.41 -34.02
N PHE A 979 -17.54 -44.42 -33.35
CA PHE A 979 -18.17 -43.18 -32.91
C PHE A 979 -18.10 -42.10 -34.01
N PRO A 980 -19.16 -41.29 -34.19
CA PRO A 980 -19.22 -40.21 -35.18
C PRO A 980 -18.63 -38.90 -34.62
N LEU A 981 -17.36 -38.92 -34.21
CA LEU A 981 -16.74 -37.80 -33.44
C LEU A 981 -15.61 -37.08 -34.17
N PHE A 982 -15.21 -37.57 -35.35
CA PHE A 982 -13.93 -37.24 -35.98
C PHE A 982 -14.06 -36.53 -37.33
N ASP A 983 -15.29 -36.23 -37.76
CA ASP A 983 -15.55 -35.34 -38.89
C ASP A 983 -15.58 -33.88 -38.38
N ALA A 984 -15.57 -32.90 -39.29
CA ALA A 984 -15.87 -31.51 -38.93
C ALA A 984 -17.28 -31.43 -38.31
N TYR A 985 -17.49 -30.53 -37.34
CA TYR A 985 -18.81 -30.37 -36.74
C TYR A 985 -19.75 -29.67 -37.72
N GLU A 986 -20.85 -30.33 -38.06
CA GLU A 986 -21.98 -29.75 -38.80
C GLU A 986 -23.18 -29.74 -37.86
N PRO A 987 -23.77 -28.56 -37.54
CA PRO A 987 -24.98 -28.48 -36.73
C PRO A 987 -26.09 -29.35 -37.31
N SER A 988 -26.73 -30.16 -36.47
CA SER A 988 -27.69 -31.13 -36.98
C SER A 988 -28.98 -30.45 -37.45
N ASP A 989 -29.24 -30.52 -38.76
CA ASP A 989 -30.43 -30.03 -39.46
C ASP A 989 -31.73 -30.77 -39.00
N ARG A 990 -32.12 -30.63 -37.72
CA ARG A 990 -33.33 -31.23 -37.11
C ARG A 990 -34.61 -30.45 -37.45
N THR A 991 -34.68 -29.89 -38.65
CA THR A 991 -35.92 -29.29 -39.16
C THR A 991 -37.01 -30.35 -39.27
N ASP A 992 -38.26 -29.97 -38.98
CA ASP A 992 -39.42 -30.88 -38.96
C ASP A 992 -39.60 -31.62 -40.29
N ASP A 993 -39.08 -32.85 -40.37
CA ASP A 993 -39.16 -33.73 -41.55
C ASP A 993 -40.58 -34.36 -41.66
N ALA A 994 -41.55 -33.48 -41.87
CA ALA A 994 -42.98 -33.75 -41.91
C ALA A 994 -43.62 -33.43 -43.27
N ASP A 995 -42.87 -33.54 -44.38
CA ASP A 995 -43.36 -33.93 -45.71
C ASP A 995 -42.24 -33.94 -46.78
N GLU A 996 -41.47 -35.03 -46.92
CA GLU A 996 -41.08 -35.50 -48.27
C GLU A 996 -40.72 -37.00 -48.35
N ALA A 997 -40.90 -37.59 -49.54
CA ALA A 997 -40.67 -39.01 -49.79
C ALA A 997 -39.24 -39.27 -50.31
N PRO A 998 -38.57 -40.38 -49.94
CA PRO A 998 -37.12 -40.48 -50.04
C PRO A 998 -36.59 -40.56 -51.49
N GLY A 999 -35.80 -39.55 -51.87
CA GLY A 999 -35.21 -39.34 -53.18
C GLY A 999 -33.74 -39.78 -53.38
N ASN A 1000 -33.33 -40.91 -52.79
CA ASN A 1000 -32.13 -41.68 -53.17
C ASN A 1000 -30.79 -40.90 -53.38
N SER A 1001 -30.02 -40.74 -52.30
CA SER A 1001 -28.58 -41.00 -52.27
C SER A 1001 -28.29 -41.75 -50.96
N GLY A 1002 -27.54 -42.86 -51.03
CA GLY A 1002 -27.55 -43.83 -49.95
C GLY A 1002 -26.22 -43.95 -49.21
N HIS A 1003 -26.28 -43.99 -47.87
CA HIS A 1003 -25.44 -44.86 -47.02
C HIS A 1003 -26.12 -45.12 -45.66
N ALA A 1004 -27.27 -45.79 -45.67
CA ALA A 1004 -28.02 -46.11 -44.44
C ALA A 1004 -27.34 -47.22 -43.60
N ARG A 1005 -27.28 -47.00 -42.27
CA ARG A 1005 -26.67 -47.90 -41.27
C ARG A 1005 -27.31 -49.30 -41.26
N GLY A 1006 -26.47 -50.33 -41.32
CA GLY A 1006 -26.91 -51.74 -41.33
C GLY A 1006 -27.02 -52.38 -39.95
N HIS A 1007 -28.15 -52.24 -39.26
CA HIS A 1007 -28.40 -53.01 -38.03
C HIS A 1007 -28.45 -54.53 -38.28
N ARG A 1008 -27.56 -55.29 -37.61
CA ARG A 1008 -27.63 -56.76 -37.52
C ARG A 1008 -27.94 -57.20 -36.09
N GLY A 1009 -29.22 -57.33 -35.77
CA GLY A 1009 -29.69 -58.06 -34.58
C GLY A 1009 -30.26 -59.42 -34.99
N ASN A 1010 -29.63 -60.52 -34.57
CA ASN A 1010 -30.05 -61.88 -34.94
C ASN A 1010 -30.37 -62.70 -33.66
N GLY A 1011 -31.65 -62.97 -33.38
CA GLY A 1011 -32.10 -63.72 -32.20
C GLY A 1011 -33.63 -63.98 -32.24
N PRO A 1012 -34.14 -65.23 -32.12
CA PRO A 1012 -35.47 -65.58 -32.66
C PRO A 1012 -36.61 -65.71 -31.62
N GLY A 1013 -37.87 -65.48 -32.04
CA GLY A 1013 -39.02 -65.48 -31.11
C GLY A 1013 -40.46 -65.63 -31.67
N ASN A 1014 -40.66 -66.37 -32.77
CA ASN A 1014 -41.91 -67.02 -33.23
C ASN A 1014 -43.34 -66.51 -32.84
N SER A 1015 -44.03 -65.91 -33.82
CA SER A 1015 -45.48 -65.99 -34.17
C SER A 1015 -46.62 -65.85 -33.12
N GLY A 1016 -47.54 -64.90 -33.38
CA GLY A 1016 -48.93 -64.84 -32.90
C GLY A 1016 -49.81 -64.08 -33.91
N GLN A 1017 -51.09 -64.46 -34.08
CA GLN A 1017 -51.94 -64.01 -35.21
C GLN A 1017 -52.82 -62.77 -34.93
N THR A 1018 -53.25 -62.14 -36.02
CA THR A 1018 -54.24 -61.06 -36.25
C THR A 1018 -55.65 -61.29 -35.65
N PRO A 1019 -56.62 -60.33 -35.75
CA PRO A 1019 -56.57 -58.93 -36.20
C PRO A 1019 -57.23 -57.91 -35.23
N GLY A 1020 -57.16 -56.61 -35.56
CA GLY A 1020 -57.67 -55.51 -34.71
C GLY A 1020 -59.17 -55.20 -34.82
N HIS A 1021 -59.59 -54.16 -34.09
CA HIS A 1021 -60.86 -53.45 -34.27
C HIS A 1021 -60.65 -51.96 -33.95
N GLY A 1022 -61.15 -51.08 -34.83
CA GLY A 1022 -61.15 -49.63 -34.60
C GLY A 1022 -62.37 -49.16 -33.81
N GLY A 1023 -62.28 -47.98 -33.21
CA GLY A 1023 -63.39 -47.35 -32.49
C GLY A 1023 -63.07 -45.94 -31.98
N SER A 1024 -63.33 -44.92 -32.81
CA SER A 1024 -63.80 -43.61 -32.30
C SER A 1024 -65.20 -43.81 -31.66
N PRO A 1025 -65.72 -42.96 -30.74
CA PRO A 1025 -66.04 -41.55 -31.04
C PRO A 1025 -65.96 -40.61 -29.78
N PRO A 1026 -66.75 -39.53 -29.55
CA PRO A 1026 -66.16 -38.17 -29.49
C PRO A 1026 -66.65 -37.23 -28.34
N GLY A 1027 -66.17 -36.00 -28.32
CA GLY A 1027 -66.75 -34.83 -27.60
C GLY A 1027 -65.83 -33.60 -27.72
N ASN A 1028 -66.17 -32.48 -28.38
CA ASN A 1028 -67.22 -31.48 -28.05
C ASN A 1028 -66.88 -30.74 -26.73
N SER A 1029 -66.76 -29.41 -26.58
CA SER A 1029 -66.96 -28.18 -27.39
C SER A 1029 -66.38 -27.01 -26.54
N GLY A 1030 -66.00 -25.79 -26.98
CA GLY A 1030 -66.31 -24.95 -28.13
C GLY A 1030 -66.01 -23.46 -27.79
N HIS A 1031 -66.46 -22.51 -28.64
CA HIS A 1031 -66.50 -21.04 -28.46
C HIS A 1031 -65.21 -20.18 -28.56
N THR A 1032 -65.05 -19.58 -29.75
CA THR A 1032 -64.63 -18.19 -30.01
C THR A 1032 -65.59 -17.17 -29.35
N PRO A 1033 -65.23 -15.88 -29.08
CA PRO A 1033 -64.65 -14.86 -30.00
C PRO A 1033 -63.50 -14.00 -29.36
N GLY A 1034 -62.88 -12.99 -30.00
CA GLY A 1034 -62.91 -12.48 -31.38
C GLY A 1034 -62.52 -10.98 -31.49
N HIS A 1035 -61.70 -10.64 -32.50
CA HIS A 1035 -61.39 -9.30 -33.07
C HIS A 1035 -60.77 -8.14 -32.26
N HIS A 1036 -59.72 -7.56 -32.87
CA HIS A 1036 -59.14 -6.23 -32.64
C HIS A 1036 -60.13 -5.06 -32.72
N GLY A 1037 -59.77 -3.89 -32.13
CA GLY A 1037 -60.22 -2.61 -32.69
C GLY A 1037 -60.20 -1.36 -31.79
N GLY A 1038 -59.01 -0.82 -31.48
CA GLY A 1038 -58.64 0.61 -31.37
C GLY A 1038 -59.51 1.66 -30.64
N GLY A 1039 -58.83 2.52 -29.87
CA GLY A 1039 -59.08 3.96 -29.91
C GLY A 1039 -59.59 4.67 -28.65
N LYS A 1040 -58.69 4.96 -27.70
CA LYS A 1040 -58.38 6.34 -27.26
C LYS A 1040 -57.19 6.39 -26.30
#